data_AF-A0A1V4JSN8-F1
#
_entry.id   AF-A0A1V4JSN8-F1
#
_cell.length_a   1.000
_cell.length_b   1.000
_cell.length_c   1.000
_cell.angle_alpha   90.00
_cell.angle_beta   90.00
_cell.angle_gamma   90.00
#
_symmetry.space_group_name_H-M   'P 1'
#
loop_
_entity.id
_entity.type
_entity.pdbx_description
1 polymer ?
#
loop_
_entity_poly.entity_id
_entity_poly.type
_entity_poly.pdbx_seq_one_letter_code
_entity_poly.pdbx_strand_id
1 'polypeptide(L)'
;MAVARNGGRAALRWLRGGTPGGARGYSRDAEGSWFRSLFVHKVDPRKDAHSNLLSKKETSNLYKIQFHNVKPECLDAYNSLTEQVLPKLHSDADYPCDLVGNWNTWYGEQDQAVHLWRFSGGYPALMDCMNKLKQNKEYLEFRKERSRMLLSRRNQLLLEFSFWNEPLPRQGPNIYELRTYKLKPGTMIEWGNNWARAIKYRQENQEAVGGFFSQIGELYVVHHLWAYRDLQSRAETRNAAWSKRGWDENVYYTMPLIRTMESRIMIPLKISPLQERLQRLPFCSAFVDSLASLPGGAEAGGASLPGSAMSSESSKKRKPKVIRTDGGPQEAKRGRSDGDQDVRYYSEECEVDLRDPIKDYELYRDTCQELQRLMAEIQELKSRGIKDNASEIDERRIQSCVHFMTLKKLNRLAHIRLKKGRDQTHEAKQKVDAYHLQLQNLLYEVMHLQKEITKCLEFKSKHEEIELVSLEEFYKEAPPEISRPAVTLAEPHQQTLARLDWELEQRKRLAEKYKECLTSKEKILKEIEVKKEYLSSLQPRLNSIMQASLPVQEYLFMPFDQAHKQYETARHLPPPLYVLFVQASAYGQACDKKLMVAIEGSVEEAKALYKPPEDSQDDESDSDAEEEQTTKRRRPTLGVQLDDKRKEMLKRHPLSVTIDLKCKDDNVLHLTFYYLMNLNVMTVKAKVTTAVEMTTAVSAGDLLSPDSVLNCLYPGDHGRKTPNPANQFQFDKVGILTLSDYVTELGHPYVWVQKLGGLHFPKDQPQHAVAADNALSASHMELTVKLLRSRLQSRLALHKQFASLEHGVVPVSSECQHLFPTKIVSRLVKWTAITYEDYARNSSNDDNIRAMESEVNVNYKELWGPKPGYQLLTNQLQRLCMVLDVYLETEPHDPSVEGPKEFPQEKMCLRLVKGPMRLKPFKFNHPQGFFSHR
;
A
#
# COMPACT_ATOMS: atom_id res chain seq x y z
N MET A 1 -20.60 -52.38 -52.00
CA MET A 1 -19.74 -53.57 -51.86
C MET A 1 -19.23 -53.94 -53.24
N ALA A 2 -17.98 -53.61 -53.57
CA ALA A 2 -17.18 -54.22 -54.64
C ALA A 2 -15.87 -53.45 -54.79
N VAL A 3 -14.85 -54.24 -55.10
CA VAL A 3 -13.45 -53.91 -55.34
C VAL A 3 -13.25 -53.41 -56.78
N ALA A 4 -12.22 -52.58 -56.94
CA ALA A 4 -11.41 -52.31 -58.14
C ALA A 4 -12.01 -51.64 -59.39
N ARG A 5 -11.33 -50.57 -59.80
CA ARG A 5 -10.70 -50.31 -61.11
C ARG A 5 -10.17 -48.86 -61.07
N ASN A 6 -9.13 -48.37 -61.75
CA ASN A 6 -7.98 -48.84 -62.54
C ASN A 6 -7.50 -47.57 -63.29
N GLY A 7 -6.19 -47.40 -63.53
CA GLY A 7 -5.65 -46.41 -64.50
C GLY A 7 -5.23 -45.06 -63.88
N GLY A 8 -3.99 -44.57 -63.94
CA GLY A 8 -2.82 -44.96 -64.73
C GLY A 8 -2.47 -43.90 -65.77
N ARG A 9 -1.22 -43.37 -65.67
CA ARG A 9 -0.39 -42.67 -66.71
C ARG A 9 -0.69 -41.18 -66.97
N ALA A 10 0.28 -40.30 -67.24
CA ALA A 10 1.75 -40.37 -67.30
C ALA A 10 2.37 -38.95 -67.49
N ALA A 11 3.67 -38.83 -67.19
CA ALA A 11 4.73 -38.07 -67.91
C ALA A 11 4.67 -36.51 -67.94
N LEU A 12 5.77 -35.75 -68.04
CA LEU A 12 7.21 -35.88 -67.77
C LEU A 12 7.78 -34.44 -67.74
N ARG A 13 8.61 -34.13 -66.73
CA ARG A 13 9.79 -33.23 -66.69
C ARG A 13 10.13 -32.37 -67.94
N TRP A 14 10.30 -31.05 -67.80
CA TRP A 14 11.37 -30.24 -68.44
C TRP A 14 11.65 -28.93 -67.64
N LEU A 15 12.87 -28.41 -67.81
CA LEU A 15 13.63 -27.51 -66.93
C LEU A 15 13.45 -25.99 -67.17
N ARG A 16 13.87 -25.25 -66.11
CA ARG A 16 14.57 -23.93 -66.07
C ARG A 16 13.75 -22.62 -66.02
N GLY A 17 13.92 -21.93 -64.89
CA GLY A 17 14.36 -20.53 -64.85
C GLY A 17 13.44 -19.52 -64.15
N GLY A 18 13.87 -18.99 -63.00
CA GLY A 18 13.46 -17.66 -62.51
C GLY A 18 12.81 -17.59 -61.12
N THR A 19 13.64 -17.31 -60.10
CA THR A 19 13.40 -16.48 -58.89
C THR A 19 12.04 -16.56 -58.15
N PRO A 20 12.00 -16.91 -56.84
CA PRO A 20 10.76 -16.95 -56.09
C PRO A 20 10.41 -15.60 -55.44
N GLY A 21 9.26 -15.05 -55.83
CA GLY A 21 8.41 -14.26 -54.95
C GLY A 21 7.59 -15.22 -54.09
N GLY A 22 7.74 -15.14 -52.77
CA GLY A 22 7.00 -15.96 -51.81
C GLY A 22 5.87 -15.18 -51.15
N ALA A 23 4.63 -15.57 -51.40
CA ALA A 23 3.50 -15.28 -50.54
C ALA A 23 2.85 -16.60 -50.08
N ARG A 24 2.80 -16.74 -48.74
CA ARG A 24 1.95 -17.61 -47.92
C ARG A 24 2.11 -19.14 -48.02
N GLY A 25 2.42 -19.71 -46.86
CA GLY A 25 2.10 -21.08 -46.49
C GLY A 25 2.19 -21.23 -44.97
N TYR A 26 1.03 -21.44 -44.34
CA TYR A 26 0.88 -21.85 -42.94
C TYR A 26 1.71 -23.12 -42.64
N SER A 27 2.28 -23.19 -41.45
CA SER A 27 2.33 -24.47 -40.72
C SER A 27 2.20 -24.23 -39.23
N ARG A 28 1.48 -25.16 -38.62
CA ARG A 28 0.98 -25.26 -37.26
C ARG A 28 1.90 -26.24 -36.50
N ASP A 29 2.12 -25.96 -35.21
CA ASP A 29 2.41 -26.87 -34.06
C ASP A 29 3.03 -26.01 -32.95
N ALA A 30 2.33 -25.75 -31.82
CA ALA A 30 2.27 -26.57 -30.60
C ALA A 30 3.64 -26.59 -29.87
N GLU A 31 3.83 -26.41 -28.57
CA GLU A 31 3.01 -26.27 -27.36
C GLU A 31 4.00 -25.82 -26.25
N GLY A 32 3.51 -25.18 -25.18
CA GLY A 32 4.19 -25.19 -23.86
C GLY A 32 5.13 -24.04 -23.52
N SER A 33 4.66 -23.08 -22.71
CA SER A 33 5.05 -22.98 -21.29
C SER A 33 4.51 -21.68 -20.66
N TRP A 34 3.46 -21.86 -19.86
CA TRP A 34 2.61 -20.85 -19.22
C TRP A 34 3.16 -20.32 -17.87
N PHE A 35 4.32 -20.79 -17.39
CA PHE A 35 4.82 -20.45 -16.05
C PHE A 35 5.83 -19.29 -15.95
N ARG A 36 5.87 -18.35 -16.90
CA ARG A 36 6.77 -17.16 -16.83
C ARG A 36 6.13 -15.84 -16.42
N SER A 37 4.84 -15.80 -16.10
CA SER A 37 4.12 -14.55 -15.80
C SER A 37 4.20 -14.05 -14.35
N LEU A 38 4.94 -14.71 -13.46
CA LEU A 38 4.99 -14.37 -12.03
C LEU A 38 6.30 -13.72 -11.55
N PHE A 39 7.18 -13.32 -12.46
CA PHE A 39 8.37 -12.53 -12.11
C PHE A 39 8.50 -11.32 -13.04
N VAL A 40 8.78 -10.17 -12.42
CA VAL A 40 9.21 -8.88 -12.98
C VAL A 40 9.45 -8.94 -14.49
N HIS A 41 8.67 -8.19 -15.28
CA HIS A 41 8.98 -7.95 -16.69
C HIS A 41 10.44 -7.49 -16.83
N LYS A 42 11.33 -8.43 -17.17
CA LYS A 42 12.58 -8.09 -17.84
C LYS A 42 12.16 -7.60 -19.21
N VAL A 43 12.07 -6.27 -19.33
CA VAL A 43 12.02 -5.59 -20.61
C VAL A 43 13.27 -6.03 -21.37
N ASP A 44 13.10 -6.74 -22.48
CA ASP A 44 14.22 -7.03 -23.38
C ASP A 44 14.92 -5.71 -23.72
N PRO A 45 16.27 -5.65 -23.71
CA PRO A 45 16.99 -4.44 -24.07
C PRO A 45 16.64 -4.04 -25.51
N ARG A 46 15.76 -3.05 -25.66
CA ARG A 46 15.38 -2.50 -26.96
C ARG A 46 16.57 -1.69 -27.48
N LYS A 47 16.92 -1.89 -28.75
CA LYS A 47 18.17 -1.39 -29.36
C LYS A 47 18.16 0.11 -29.75
N ASP A 48 17.08 0.85 -29.47
CA ASP A 48 16.94 2.27 -29.81
C ASP A 48 16.72 3.14 -28.57
N ALA A 49 17.30 4.35 -28.56
CA ALA A 49 17.16 5.31 -27.47
C ALA A 49 15.68 5.75 -27.30
N HIS A 50 15.20 5.78 -26.05
CA HIS A 50 13.80 6.09 -25.68
C HIS A 50 13.24 7.37 -26.31
N SER A 51 14.07 8.39 -26.56
CA SER A 51 13.69 9.66 -27.17
C SER A 51 13.26 9.54 -28.64
N ASN A 52 13.87 8.63 -29.41
CA ASN A 52 13.73 8.55 -30.86
C ASN A 52 12.38 7.95 -31.32
N LEU A 53 11.64 7.35 -30.40
CA LEU A 53 10.32 6.75 -30.65
C LEU A 53 9.18 7.77 -30.47
N LEU A 54 9.41 8.85 -29.71
CA LEU A 54 8.38 9.81 -29.32
C LEU A 54 8.56 11.20 -29.95
N SER A 55 9.78 11.56 -30.38
CA SER A 55 10.06 12.85 -31.03
C SER A 55 9.91 12.80 -32.55
N LYS A 56 9.68 13.97 -33.18
CA LYS A 56 9.75 14.11 -34.64
C LYS A 56 11.19 13.83 -35.09
N LYS A 57 11.40 12.86 -35.98
CA LYS A 57 12.74 12.54 -36.52
C LYS A 57 13.24 13.59 -37.54
N GLU A 58 12.32 14.37 -38.10
CA GLU A 58 12.58 15.28 -39.24
C GLU A 58 12.95 16.71 -38.81
N THR A 59 12.49 17.16 -37.64
CA THR A 59 12.78 18.48 -37.07
C THR A 59 13.70 18.29 -35.86
N SER A 60 15.00 18.52 -36.00
CA SER A 60 15.98 18.41 -34.90
C SER A 60 15.86 19.56 -33.88
N ASN A 61 14.63 19.95 -33.54
CA ASN A 61 14.33 21.06 -32.63
C ASN A 61 14.57 20.62 -31.19
N LEU A 62 15.61 21.19 -30.58
CA LEU A 62 15.85 21.05 -29.15
C LEU A 62 15.26 22.26 -28.44
N TYR A 63 14.45 22.04 -27.41
CA TYR A 63 13.87 23.12 -26.62
C TYR A 63 14.59 23.26 -25.29
N LYS A 64 14.65 24.48 -24.76
CA LYS A 64 15.13 24.77 -23.40
C LYS A 64 14.08 25.56 -22.66
N ILE A 65 13.53 24.97 -21.61
CA ILE A 65 12.66 25.68 -20.67
C ILE A 65 13.49 26.17 -19.48
N GLN A 66 13.23 27.40 -19.02
CA GLN A 66 13.90 28.00 -17.88
C GLN A 66 12.87 28.56 -16.92
N PHE A 67 13.04 28.29 -15.64
CA PHE A 67 12.24 28.86 -14.56
C PHE A 67 13.16 29.66 -13.67
N HIS A 68 12.84 30.92 -13.48
CA HIS A 68 13.60 31.88 -12.70
C HIS A 68 12.71 32.40 -11.58
N ASN A 69 13.03 32.05 -10.34
CA ASN A 69 12.35 32.61 -9.17
C ASN A 69 13.02 33.93 -8.86
N VAL A 70 12.30 35.02 -9.06
CA VAL A 70 12.76 36.39 -8.89
C VAL A 70 12.43 36.82 -7.45
N LYS A 71 13.25 37.69 -6.88
CA LYS A 71 12.88 38.39 -5.65
C LYS A 71 11.62 39.21 -5.91
N PRO A 72 10.57 39.14 -5.07
CA PRO A 72 9.31 39.83 -5.31
C PRO A 72 9.48 41.33 -5.62
N GLU A 73 10.34 42.02 -4.87
CA GLU A 73 10.66 43.44 -5.02
C GLU A 73 11.43 43.78 -6.32
N CYS A 74 11.95 42.78 -7.02
CA CYS A 74 12.74 42.94 -8.24
C CYS A 74 12.00 42.49 -9.51
N LEU A 75 10.74 42.01 -9.42
CA LEU A 75 10.06 41.39 -10.56
C LEU A 75 9.95 42.34 -11.76
N ASP A 76 9.57 43.61 -11.53
CA ASP A 76 9.44 44.61 -12.60
C ASP A 76 10.79 45.00 -13.21
N ALA A 77 11.82 45.14 -12.38
CA ALA A 77 13.18 45.41 -12.85
C ALA A 77 13.72 44.23 -13.68
N TYR A 78 13.45 42.99 -13.24
CA TYR A 78 13.79 41.77 -13.97
C TYR A 78 13.06 41.72 -15.31
N ASN A 79 11.75 41.98 -15.33
CA ASN A 79 10.95 42.00 -16.55
C ASN A 79 11.50 43.03 -17.54
N SER A 80 11.73 44.26 -17.09
CA SER A 80 12.31 45.35 -17.90
C SER A 80 13.66 44.96 -18.50
N LEU A 81 14.54 44.34 -17.70
CA LEU A 81 15.84 43.86 -18.16
C LEU A 81 15.70 42.76 -19.22
N THR A 82 14.76 41.81 -19.04
CA THR A 82 14.51 40.77 -20.06
C THR A 82 13.88 41.32 -21.33
N GLU A 83 13.00 42.33 -21.23
CA GLU A 83 12.38 42.99 -22.38
C GLU A 83 13.41 43.70 -23.27
N GLN A 84 14.49 44.20 -22.69
CA GLN A 84 15.57 44.87 -23.44
C GLN A 84 16.50 43.89 -24.18
N VAL A 85 16.78 42.72 -23.60
CA VAL A 85 17.87 41.84 -24.08
C VAL A 85 17.36 40.64 -24.87
N LEU A 86 16.28 39.99 -24.43
CA LEU A 86 15.83 38.74 -25.07
C LEU A 86 15.38 38.91 -26.52
N PRO A 87 14.65 39.99 -26.91
CA PRO A 87 14.28 40.20 -28.31
C PRO A 87 15.49 40.42 -29.23
N LYS A 88 16.55 41.07 -28.72
CA LYS A 88 17.79 41.25 -29.49
C LYS A 88 18.43 39.91 -29.82
N LEU A 89 18.51 39.01 -28.83
CA LEU A 89 19.04 37.66 -29.03
C LEU A 89 18.17 36.81 -29.96
N HIS A 90 16.84 36.99 -29.92
CA HIS A 90 15.92 36.28 -30.79
C HIS A 90 16.00 36.72 -32.26
N SER A 91 16.18 38.02 -32.50
CA SER A 91 16.22 38.59 -33.85
C SER A 91 17.60 38.52 -34.51
N ASP A 92 18.65 38.22 -33.74
CA ASP A 92 20.02 38.17 -34.23
C ASP A 92 20.34 36.81 -34.87
N ALA A 93 20.52 36.82 -36.19
CA ALA A 93 20.79 35.63 -36.99
C ALA A 93 22.12 34.92 -36.62
N ASP A 94 23.05 35.60 -35.95
CA ASP A 94 24.29 34.98 -35.47
C ASP A 94 24.03 33.97 -34.34
N TYR A 95 22.91 34.09 -33.63
CA TYR A 95 22.52 33.15 -32.59
C TYR A 95 21.47 32.17 -33.13
N PRO A 96 21.78 30.86 -33.25
CA PRO A 96 20.83 29.86 -33.74
C PRO A 96 19.82 29.47 -32.64
N CYS A 97 19.07 30.44 -32.13
CA CYS A 97 18.05 30.25 -31.10
C CYS A 97 16.83 31.16 -31.29
N ASP A 98 15.64 30.58 -31.15
CA ASP A 98 14.39 31.32 -31.17
C ASP A 98 13.81 31.41 -29.76
N LEU A 99 13.37 32.62 -29.36
CA LEU A 99 12.51 32.75 -28.19
C LEU A 99 11.11 32.28 -28.59
N VAL A 100 10.61 31.20 -27.96
CA VAL A 100 9.26 30.70 -28.22
C VAL A 100 8.26 31.47 -27.35
N GLY A 101 8.56 31.63 -26.07
CA GLY A 101 7.72 32.45 -25.21
C GLY A 101 8.33 32.82 -23.87
N ASN A 102 7.75 33.86 -23.28
CA ASN A 102 8.20 34.47 -22.04
C ASN A 102 6.97 34.87 -21.22
N TRP A 103 6.87 34.35 -20.00
CA TRP A 103 5.71 34.55 -19.15
C TRP A 103 6.10 34.79 -17.70
N ASN A 104 5.21 35.48 -16.97
CA ASN A 104 5.19 35.47 -15.51
C ASN A 104 4.08 34.58 -14.99
N THR A 105 4.38 33.88 -13.90
CA THR A 105 3.40 33.04 -13.22
C THR A 105 2.40 33.90 -12.47
N TRP A 106 1.11 33.70 -12.74
CA TRP A 106 0.01 34.36 -12.03
C TRP A 106 -0.56 33.47 -10.93
N TYR A 107 -0.90 32.22 -11.26
CA TYR A 107 -1.31 31.20 -10.29
C TYR A 107 -0.34 30.01 -10.35
N GLY A 108 0.23 29.66 -9.21
CA GLY A 108 1.35 28.73 -9.06
C GLY A 108 2.43 29.32 -8.16
N GLU A 109 3.71 29.01 -8.39
CA GLU A 109 4.83 29.71 -7.75
C GLU A 109 4.87 31.17 -8.23
N GLN A 110 4.43 32.10 -7.38
CA GLN A 110 4.44 33.54 -7.66
C GLN A 110 5.87 34.08 -7.79
N ASP A 111 6.01 35.24 -8.42
CA ASP A 111 7.30 35.89 -8.70
C ASP A 111 8.26 35.02 -9.55
N GLN A 112 7.71 34.06 -10.30
CA GLN A 112 8.47 33.18 -11.18
C GLN A 112 8.26 33.55 -12.66
N ALA A 113 9.37 33.83 -13.34
CA ALA A 113 9.41 34.00 -14.79
C ALA A 113 9.77 32.68 -15.50
N VAL A 114 9.05 32.37 -16.58
CA VAL A 114 9.24 31.16 -17.39
C VAL A 114 9.62 31.55 -18.82
N HIS A 115 10.72 30.98 -19.32
CA HIS A 115 11.24 31.24 -20.67
C HIS A 115 11.36 29.93 -21.43
N LEU A 116 10.85 29.89 -22.66
CA LEU A 116 10.98 28.74 -23.56
C LEU A 116 11.76 29.16 -24.81
N TRP A 117 12.86 28.46 -25.07
CA TRP A 117 13.73 28.68 -26.23
C TRP A 117 13.73 27.44 -27.14
N ARG A 118 13.91 27.65 -28.44
CA ARG A 118 14.08 26.60 -29.45
C ARG A 118 15.42 26.75 -30.15
N PHE A 119 16.09 25.64 -30.42
CA PHE A 119 17.37 25.57 -31.13
C PHE A 119 17.21 24.64 -32.33
N SER A 120 17.05 25.25 -33.50
CA SER A 120 16.90 24.56 -34.79
C SER A 120 18.27 24.03 -35.23
N GLY A 121 18.46 22.70 -35.21
CA GLY A 121 19.78 22.07 -35.38
C GLY A 121 20.27 21.34 -34.13
N GLY A 122 19.46 21.25 -33.08
CA GLY A 122 19.67 20.36 -31.94
C GLY A 122 20.81 20.80 -31.00
N TYR A 123 21.54 19.81 -30.48
CA TYR A 123 22.67 20.07 -29.58
C TYR A 123 23.80 20.93 -30.19
N PRO A 124 24.20 20.75 -31.46
CA PRO A 124 25.18 21.64 -32.09
C PRO A 124 24.77 23.11 -32.09
N ALA A 125 23.53 23.43 -32.47
CA ALA A 125 23.00 24.79 -32.46
C ALA A 125 22.99 25.38 -31.03
N LEU A 126 22.56 24.61 -30.04
CA LEU A 126 22.63 25.00 -28.64
C LEU A 126 24.07 25.32 -28.19
N MET A 127 25.04 24.46 -28.54
CA MET A 127 26.43 24.64 -28.13
C MET A 127 27.07 25.86 -28.80
N ASP A 128 26.80 26.08 -30.09
CA ASP A 128 27.26 27.26 -30.81
C ASP A 128 26.68 28.54 -30.20
N CYS A 129 25.36 28.60 -30.00
CA CYS A 129 24.69 29.71 -29.34
C CYS A 129 25.29 29.99 -27.95
N MET A 130 25.48 28.96 -27.11
CA MET A 130 26.05 29.12 -25.77
C MET A 130 27.51 29.57 -25.79
N ASN A 131 28.31 29.16 -26.78
CA ASN A 131 29.69 29.60 -26.92
C ASN A 131 29.78 31.06 -27.38
N LYS A 132 28.95 31.48 -28.34
CA LYS A 132 28.82 32.88 -28.76
C LYS A 132 28.35 33.78 -27.61
N LEU A 133 27.34 33.33 -26.86
CA LEU A 133 26.82 34.05 -25.69
C LEU A 133 27.88 34.24 -24.59
N LYS A 134 28.85 33.33 -24.44
CA LYS A 134 29.96 33.51 -23.49
C LYS A 134 30.91 34.66 -23.88
N GLN A 135 30.96 35.04 -25.15
CA GLN A 135 31.83 36.10 -25.66
C GLN A 135 31.08 37.44 -25.79
N ASN A 136 29.75 37.42 -25.77
CA ASN A 136 28.92 38.62 -25.86
C ASN A 136 28.92 39.42 -24.54
N LYS A 137 29.54 40.61 -24.55
CA LYS A 137 29.65 41.49 -23.38
C LYS A 137 28.28 41.96 -22.85
N GLU A 138 27.34 42.31 -23.73
CA GLU A 138 25.99 42.76 -23.33
C GLU A 138 25.23 41.64 -22.62
N TYR A 139 25.32 40.41 -23.13
CA TYR A 139 24.71 39.25 -22.48
C TYR A 139 25.38 38.89 -21.14
N LEU A 140 26.69 39.04 -21.02
CA LEU A 140 27.40 38.82 -19.75
C LEU A 140 26.95 39.82 -18.68
N GLU A 141 26.79 41.10 -19.02
CA GLU A 141 26.28 42.10 -18.07
C GLU A 141 24.81 41.83 -17.73
N PHE A 142 23.97 41.52 -18.72
CA PHE A 142 22.60 41.04 -18.50
C PHE A 142 22.57 39.87 -17.52
N ARG A 143 23.42 38.86 -17.71
CA ARG A 143 23.49 37.69 -16.84
C ARG A 143 23.89 38.05 -15.42
N LYS A 144 24.79 39.02 -15.24
CA LYS A 144 25.26 39.50 -13.94
C LYS A 144 24.16 40.27 -13.20
N GLU A 145 23.55 41.26 -13.84
CA GLU A 145 22.45 42.04 -13.24
C GLU A 145 21.24 41.16 -12.94
N ARG A 146 20.84 40.31 -13.89
CA ARG A 146 19.79 39.31 -13.67
C ARG A 146 20.07 38.46 -12.44
N SER A 147 21.30 38.01 -12.22
CA SER A 147 21.64 37.12 -11.10
C SER A 147 21.48 37.79 -9.73
N ARG A 148 21.55 39.13 -9.63
CA ARG A 148 21.31 39.85 -8.36
C ARG A 148 19.83 39.86 -7.95
N MET A 149 18.94 39.73 -8.93
CA MET A 149 17.49 39.77 -8.77
C MET A 149 16.85 38.39 -8.54
N LEU A 150 17.61 37.29 -8.68
CA LEU A 150 17.07 35.94 -8.56
C LEU A 150 17.25 35.35 -7.15
N LEU A 151 16.22 34.63 -6.69
CA LEU A 151 16.29 33.70 -5.56
C LEU A 151 16.83 32.34 -6.00
N SER A 152 16.32 31.82 -7.12
CA SER A 152 16.76 30.54 -7.68
C SER A 152 16.50 30.47 -9.18
N ARG A 153 17.17 29.54 -9.87
CA ARG A 153 16.93 29.27 -11.29
C ARG A 153 17.12 27.79 -11.62
N ARG A 154 16.26 27.27 -12.49
CA ARG A 154 16.36 25.92 -13.06
C ARG A 154 16.14 25.97 -14.56
N ASN A 155 16.76 25.05 -15.30
CA ASN A 155 16.50 24.86 -16.71
C ASN A 155 16.49 23.38 -17.06
N GLN A 156 15.84 23.04 -18.17
CA GLN A 156 15.73 21.68 -18.69
C GLN A 156 15.77 21.73 -20.20
N LEU A 157 16.41 20.73 -20.82
CA LEU A 157 16.37 20.53 -22.25
C LEU A 157 15.30 19.49 -22.58
N LEU A 158 14.46 19.83 -23.54
CA LEU A 158 13.26 19.11 -23.88
C LEU A 158 13.23 18.76 -25.37
N LEU A 159 12.55 17.66 -25.68
CA LEU A 159 12.14 17.32 -27.05
C LEU A 159 10.62 17.47 -27.16
N GLU A 160 10.14 17.83 -28.34
CA GLU A 160 8.71 17.88 -28.64
C GLU A 160 8.15 16.50 -28.97
N PHE A 161 6.90 16.25 -28.55
CA PHE A 161 6.18 15.05 -28.97
C PHE A 161 5.82 15.12 -30.46
N SER A 162 5.97 14.00 -31.18
CA SER A 162 5.67 13.93 -32.61
C SER A 162 4.22 14.18 -32.97
N PHE A 163 3.31 13.82 -32.07
CA PHE A 163 1.86 13.95 -32.22
C PHE A 163 1.30 15.31 -31.73
N TRP A 164 2.15 16.23 -31.27
CA TRP A 164 1.72 17.54 -30.78
C TRP A 164 1.91 18.65 -31.82
N ASN A 165 1.09 19.70 -31.68
CA ASN A 165 1.21 20.92 -32.48
C ASN A 165 2.56 21.60 -32.22
N GLU A 166 3.11 22.20 -33.27
CA GLU A 166 4.24 23.12 -33.10
C GLU A 166 3.75 24.42 -32.42
N PRO A 167 4.51 24.98 -31.47
CA PRO A 167 4.15 26.24 -30.81
C PRO A 167 4.24 27.40 -31.80
N LEU A 168 3.09 27.78 -32.37
CA LEU A 168 2.93 28.92 -33.29
C LEU A 168 2.29 30.13 -32.59
N PRO A 169 2.60 31.37 -33.03
CA PRO A 169 1.98 32.58 -32.52
C PRO A 169 0.45 32.57 -32.63
N ARG A 170 -0.22 33.21 -31.65
CA ARG A 170 -1.68 33.21 -31.51
C ARG A 170 -2.23 34.61 -31.33
N GLN A 171 -3.39 34.86 -31.93
CA GLN A 171 -4.13 36.12 -31.82
C GLN A 171 -4.78 36.29 -30.43
N GLY A 172 -4.93 37.56 -30.02
CA GLY A 172 -5.72 37.98 -28.85
C GLY A 172 -4.88 38.55 -27.70
N PRO A 173 -5.45 38.67 -26.50
CA PRO A 173 -4.78 38.40 -25.25
C PRO A 173 -5.12 36.97 -24.79
N ASN A 174 -4.12 36.12 -24.56
CA ASN A 174 -4.32 34.77 -24.02
C ASN A 174 -3.62 34.63 -22.67
N ILE A 175 -4.20 33.81 -21.79
CA ILE A 175 -3.50 33.23 -20.65
C ILE A 175 -2.96 31.85 -21.04
N TYR A 176 -1.80 31.51 -20.51
CA TYR A 176 -1.15 30.23 -20.79
C TYR A 176 -1.22 29.33 -19.57
N GLU A 177 -1.46 28.05 -19.76
CA GLU A 177 -1.36 27.05 -18.72
C GLU A 177 -0.20 26.10 -19.03
N LEU A 178 0.82 26.09 -18.18
CA LEU A 178 1.86 25.07 -18.21
C LEU A 178 1.53 23.98 -17.21
N ARG A 179 1.20 22.79 -17.72
CA ARG A 179 1.07 21.59 -16.88
C ARG A 179 2.33 20.76 -16.95
N THR A 180 2.86 20.42 -15.79
CA THR A 180 4.03 19.58 -15.64
C THR A 180 3.63 18.27 -14.99
N TYR A 181 3.95 17.15 -15.61
CA TYR A 181 3.71 15.81 -15.08
C TYR A 181 5.04 15.11 -14.82
N LYS A 182 5.30 14.72 -13.57
CA LYS A 182 6.43 13.86 -13.23
C LYS A 182 5.97 12.42 -13.30
N LEU A 183 6.46 11.67 -14.29
CA LEU A 183 6.05 10.29 -14.53
C LEU A 183 6.84 9.30 -13.66
N LYS A 184 6.31 8.09 -13.49
CA LYS A 184 7.07 6.97 -12.93
C LYS A 184 8.22 6.61 -13.89
N PRO A 185 9.45 6.37 -13.40
CA PRO A 185 10.55 5.94 -14.25
C PRO A 185 10.16 4.71 -15.09
N GLY A 186 10.45 4.77 -16.39
CA GLY A 186 10.12 3.71 -17.35
C GLY A 186 8.76 3.82 -18.05
N THR A 187 7.83 4.68 -17.58
CA THR A 187 6.46 4.74 -18.13
C THR A 187 6.23 5.81 -19.22
N MET A 188 7.28 6.56 -19.60
CA MET A 188 7.14 7.70 -20.55
C MET A 188 6.57 7.29 -21.91
N ILE A 189 6.98 6.15 -22.45
CA ILE A 189 6.47 5.66 -23.75
C ILE A 189 5.01 5.25 -23.65
N GLU A 190 4.65 4.51 -22.59
CA GLU A 190 3.28 4.09 -22.34
C GLU A 190 2.36 5.30 -22.18
N TRP A 191 2.78 6.28 -21.38
CA TRP A 191 2.07 7.53 -21.19
C TRP A 191 1.94 8.32 -22.49
N GLY A 192 3.02 8.43 -23.27
CA GLY A 192 3.05 9.10 -24.57
C GLY A 192 2.11 8.46 -25.58
N ASN A 193 2.07 7.12 -25.65
CA ASN A 193 1.18 6.37 -26.56
C ASN A 193 -0.31 6.57 -26.23
N ASN A 194 -0.64 6.66 -24.94
CA ASN A 194 -2.00 6.99 -24.51
C ASN A 194 -2.36 8.43 -24.93
N TRP A 195 -1.49 9.40 -24.64
CA TRP A 195 -1.72 10.80 -25.02
C TRP A 195 -1.74 11.06 -26.53
N ALA A 196 -1.00 10.30 -27.33
CA ALA A 196 -1.03 10.38 -28.79
C ALA A 196 -2.43 10.12 -29.36
N ARG A 197 -3.23 9.28 -28.68
CA ARG A 197 -4.63 9.01 -29.05
C ARG A 197 -5.56 10.09 -28.53
N ALA A 198 -5.34 10.55 -27.30
CA ALA A 198 -6.27 11.45 -26.60
C ALA A 198 -6.10 12.94 -26.93
N ILE A 199 -4.93 13.37 -27.43
CA ILE A 199 -4.69 14.78 -27.74
C ILE A 199 -5.67 15.32 -28.79
N LYS A 200 -6.17 14.44 -29.68
CA LYS A 200 -7.15 14.78 -30.72
C LYS A 200 -8.41 15.40 -30.13
N TYR A 201 -8.87 14.91 -28.98
CA TYR A 201 -10.05 15.46 -28.28
C TYR A 201 -9.87 16.91 -27.82
N ARG A 202 -8.62 17.37 -27.71
CA ARG A 202 -8.23 18.69 -27.20
C ARG A 202 -7.51 19.56 -28.25
N GLN A 203 -7.41 19.10 -29.49
CA GLN A 203 -6.91 19.93 -30.58
C GLN A 203 -8.04 20.73 -31.25
N GLU A 204 -9.28 20.24 -31.17
CA GLU A 204 -10.46 20.87 -31.80
C GLU A 204 -10.78 22.26 -31.27
N ASN A 205 -10.55 22.55 -29.98
CA ASN A 205 -10.80 23.89 -29.42
C ASN A 205 -9.56 24.79 -29.52
N GLN A 206 -8.57 24.37 -30.33
CA GLN A 206 -7.30 25.06 -30.55
C GLN A 206 -6.50 25.36 -29.27
N GLU A 207 -6.78 24.73 -28.12
CA GLU A 207 -6.10 25.08 -26.86
C GLU A 207 -4.65 24.55 -26.76
N ALA A 208 -4.29 23.54 -27.57
CA ALA A 208 -3.01 22.85 -27.49
C ALA A 208 -1.88 23.66 -28.15
N VAL A 209 -0.93 24.19 -27.37
CA VAL A 209 0.21 24.99 -27.86
C VAL A 209 1.43 24.11 -28.12
N GLY A 210 1.83 23.29 -27.15
CA GLY A 210 3.04 22.49 -27.25
C GLY A 210 3.08 21.38 -26.20
N GLY A 211 3.72 20.26 -26.54
CA GLY A 211 3.89 19.10 -25.67
C GLY A 211 5.33 18.65 -25.72
N PHE A 212 5.99 18.61 -24.57
CA PHE A 212 7.42 18.40 -24.48
C PHE A 212 7.77 17.36 -23.41
N PHE A 213 8.86 16.64 -23.59
CA PHE A 213 9.40 15.73 -22.60
C PHE A 213 10.88 15.99 -22.33
N SER A 214 11.30 15.78 -21.09
CA SER A 214 12.65 16.04 -20.62
C SER A 214 13.68 15.09 -21.24
N GLN A 215 14.72 15.66 -21.84
CA GLN A 215 15.89 14.92 -22.33
C GLN A 215 17.11 15.11 -21.42
N ILE A 216 17.33 16.33 -20.89
CA ILE A 216 18.39 16.65 -19.93
C ILE A 216 17.83 17.56 -18.84
N GLY A 217 18.18 17.27 -17.59
CA GLY A 217 17.63 17.91 -16.39
C GLY A 217 16.88 16.88 -15.54
N GLU A 218 15.70 17.25 -15.03
CA GLU A 218 14.84 16.29 -14.32
C GLU A 218 14.18 15.36 -15.34
N LEU A 219 14.56 14.08 -15.32
CA LEU A 219 14.08 13.08 -16.28
C LEU A 219 12.68 12.59 -15.95
N TYR A 220 12.03 11.96 -16.93
CA TYR A 220 10.65 11.47 -16.84
C TYR A 220 9.62 12.59 -16.58
N VAL A 221 9.93 13.82 -16.99
CA VAL A 221 9.03 14.96 -16.86
C VAL A 221 8.43 15.30 -18.22
N VAL A 222 7.12 15.55 -18.24
CA VAL A 222 6.38 16.01 -19.40
C VAL A 222 5.77 17.37 -19.12
N HIS A 223 5.89 18.29 -20.07
CA HIS A 223 5.27 19.61 -20.04
C HIS A 223 4.23 19.74 -21.15
N HIS A 224 3.00 20.06 -20.79
CA HIS A 224 1.96 20.49 -21.73
C HIS A 224 1.71 21.99 -21.58
N LEU A 225 1.87 22.71 -22.67
CA LEU A 225 1.55 24.13 -22.77
C LEU A 225 0.19 24.28 -23.48
N TRP A 226 -0.73 24.95 -22.80
CA TRP A 226 -2.07 25.26 -23.27
C TRP A 226 -2.28 26.76 -23.32
N ALA A 227 -3.15 27.25 -24.20
CA ALA A 227 -3.56 28.64 -24.27
C ALA A 227 -5.08 28.75 -24.20
N TYR A 228 -5.57 29.71 -23.43
CA TYR A 228 -6.98 30.02 -23.28
C TYR A 228 -7.17 31.54 -23.33
N ARG A 229 -8.36 32.01 -23.69
CA ARG A 229 -8.68 33.43 -23.69
C ARG A 229 -8.66 34.01 -22.27
N ASP A 230 -9.20 33.25 -21.32
CA ASP A 230 -9.40 33.64 -19.92
C ASP A 230 -9.61 32.38 -19.03
N LEU A 231 -9.75 32.57 -17.72
CA LEU A 231 -9.95 31.44 -16.78
C LEU A 231 -11.31 30.73 -16.96
N GLN A 232 -12.33 31.45 -17.43
CA GLN A 232 -13.67 30.91 -17.64
C GLN A 232 -13.68 29.95 -18.84
N SER A 233 -13.16 30.40 -19.98
CA SER A 233 -12.97 29.59 -21.19
C SER A 233 -12.06 28.38 -20.93
N ARG A 234 -11.07 28.50 -20.04
CA ARG A 234 -10.30 27.35 -19.56
C ARG A 234 -11.20 26.33 -18.85
N ALA A 235 -12.05 26.77 -17.93
CA ALA A 235 -12.94 25.89 -17.17
C ALA A 235 -13.94 25.19 -18.11
N GLU A 236 -14.59 25.94 -18.99
CA GLU A 236 -15.53 25.44 -19.99
C GLU A 236 -14.87 24.43 -20.93
N THR A 237 -13.71 24.76 -21.50
CA THR A 237 -12.99 23.87 -22.42
C THR A 237 -12.56 22.57 -21.75
N ARG A 238 -12.10 22.64 -20.50
CA ARG A 238 -11.74 21.43 -19.71
C ARG A 238 -12.96 20.58 -19.39
N ASN A 239 -14.09 21.18 -19.03
CA ASN A 239 -15.32 20.46 -18.71
C ASN A 239 -15.94 19.82 -19.97
N ALA A 240 -15.89 20.53 -21.10
CA ALA A 240 -16.33 20.01 -22.39
C ALA A 240 -15.54 18.77 -22.82
N ALA A 241 -14.24 18.71 -22.51
CA ALA A 241 -13.42 17.52 -22.82
C ALA A 241 -13.93 16.24 -22.14
N TRP A 242 -14.51 16.34 -20.94
CA TRP A 242 -15.11 15.18 -20.24
C TRP A 242 -16.36 14.63 -20.92
N SER A 243 -17.02 15.43 -21.77
CA SER A 243 -18.17 14.97 -22.57
C SER A 243 -17.74 14.21 -23.83
N LYS A 244 -16.45 14.17 -24.17
CA LYS A 244 -15.92 13.46 -25.34
C LYS A 244 -15.60 12.00 -24.98
N ARG A 245 -16.23 11.05 -25.68
CA ARG A 245 -16.04 9.60 -25.48
C ARG A 245 -14.56 9.22 -25.65
N GLY A 246 -13.98 8.56 -24.65
CA GLY A 246 -12.58 8.10 -24.66
C GLY A 246 -11.60 9.05 -23.98
N TRP A 247 -12.01 10.27 -23.63
CA TRP A 247 -11.19 11.16 -22.78
C TRP A 247 -11.07 10.62 -21.36
N ASP A 248 -12.19 10.13 -20.81
CA ASP A 248 -12.30 9.47 -19.50
C ASP A 248 -11.37 8.25 -19.40
N GLU A 249 -11.38 7.38 -20.41
CA GLU A 249 -10.52 6.19 -20.48
C GLU A 249 -9.04 6.58 -20.54
N ASN A 250 -8.67 7.58 -21.35
CA ASN A 250 -7.28 8.06 -21.38
C ASN A 250 -6.83 8.60 -20.02
N VAL A 251 -7.67 9.36 -19.31
CA VAL A 251 -7.35 9.85 -17.97
C VAL A 251 -7.18 8.68 -17.01
N TYR A 252 -8.07 7.69 -17.04
CA TYR A 252 -7.97 6.48 -16.22
C TYR A 252 -6.65 5.73 -16.43
N TYR A 253 -6.21 5.52 -17.68
CA TYR A 253 -4.95 4.83 -17.97
C TYR A 253 -3.69 5.67 -17.67
N THR A 254 -3.74 6.98 -17.87
CA THR A 254 -2.54 7.83 -17.71
C THR A 254 -2.32 8.26 -16.26
N MET A 255 -3.36 8.31 -15.43
CA MET A 255 -3.25 8.77 -14.04
C MET A 255 -2.34 7.91 -13.16
N PRO A 256 -2.42 6.56 -13.17
CA PRO A 256 -1.52 5.71 -12.41
C PRO A 256 -0.04 5.82 -12.81
N LEU A 257 0.26 6.33 -14.00
CA LEU A 257 1.63 6.50 -14.50
C LEU A 257 2.31 7.78 -14.00
N ILE A 258 1.54 8.71 -13.42
CA ILE A 258 2.00 10.01 -12.92
C ILE A 258 2.31 9.89 -11.41
N ARG A 259 3.44 10.48 -10.97
CA ARG A 259 3.81 10.62 -9.55
C ARG A 259 3.29 11.92 -8.97
N THR A 260 3.55 13.03 -9.66
CA THR A 260 3.06 14.35 -9.28
C THR A 260 2.69 15.14 -10.52
N MET A 261 1.72 16.05 -10.38
CA MET A 261 1.33 16.96 -11.43
C MET A 261 1.20 18.38 -10.87
N GLU A 262 1.57 19.35 -11.69
CA GLU A 262 1.53 20.77 -11.35
C GLU A 262 0.86 21.51 -12.51
N SER A 263 0.00 22.47 -12.20
CA SER A 263 -0.61 23.36 -13.18
C SER A 263 -0.27 24.80 -12.80
N ARG A 264 0.18 25.57 -13.79
CA ARG A 264 0.59 26.96 -13.61
C ARG A 264 -0.12 27.83 -14.64
N ILE A 265 -0.83 28.85 -14.18
CA ILE A 265 -1.40 29.88 -15.05
C ILE A 265 -0.39 31.00 -15.18
N MET A 266 -0.07 31.36 -16.41
CA MET A 266 0.99 32.29 -16.76
C MET A 266 0.45 33.37 -17.69
N ILE A 267 0.94 34.59 -17.49
CA ILE A 267 0.61 35.76 -18.31
C ILE A 267 1.81 36.08 -19.19
N PRO A 268 1.63 36.19 -20.53
CA PRO A 268 2.74 36.47 -21.44
C PRO A 268 3.22 37.92 -21.28
N LEU A 269 4.54 38.11 -21.26
CA LEU A 269 5.13 39.44 -21.34
C LEU A 269 4.90 40.05 -22.74
N LYS A 270 5.09 41.38 -22.86
CA LYS A 270 4.92 42.09 -24.14
C LYS A 270 5.80 41.52 -25.25
N ILE A 271 6.98 41.02 -24.88
CA ILE A 271 7.97 40.45 -25.80
C ILE A 271 7.75 38.96 -26.13
N SER A 272 6.71 38.32 -25.60
CA SER A 272 6.49 36.88 -25.80
C SER A 272 6.03 36.56 -27.23
N PRO A 273 6.82 35.87 -28.06
CA PRO A 273 6.50 35.70 -29.49
C PRO A 273 5.24 34.86 -29.75
N LEU A 274 4.85 34.01 -28.80
CA LEU A 274 3.59 33.25 -28.88
C LEU A 274 2.32 34.13 -28.83
N GLN A 275 2.41 35.42 -28.49
CA GLN A 275 1.27 36.34 -28.43
C GLN A 275 1.34 37.42 -29.52
N GLU A 276 0.55 37.29 -30.58
CA GLU A 276 0.41 38.35 -31.60
C GLU A 276 -0.47 39.47 -31.05
N ARG A 277 0.12 40.64 -30.80
CA ARG A 277 -0.63 41.86 -30.48
C ARG A 277 -0.80 42.69 -31.76
N LEU A 278 -2.04 42.88 -32.20
CA LEU A 278 -2.39 43.91 -33.17
C LEU A 278 -1.99 45.28 -32.59
N GLN A 279 -1.07 45.98 -33.25
CA GLN A 279 -0.68 47.35 -32.88
C GLN A 279 -1.90 48.28 -33.00
N ARG A 280 -2.53 48.65 -31.87
CA ARG A 280 -3.29 49.91 -31.72
C ARG A 280 -3.20 50.43 -30.28
N LEU A 281 -2.55 51.60 -30.17
CA LEU A 281 -2.63 52.73 -29.21
C LEU A 281 -2.93 52.51 -27.69
N PRO A 282 -2.34 53.32 -26.81
CA PRO A 282 -2.14 53.00 -25.40
C PRO A 282 -3.35 53.39 -24.55
N PHE A 283 -4.09 52.43 -24.01
CA PHE A 283 -4.93 52.63 -22.82
C PHE A 283 -5.14 51.29 -22.12
N CYS A 284 -4.31 51.01 -21.12
CA CYS A 284 -4.60 50.20 -19.93
C CYS A 284 -3.30 49.99 -19.13
N SER A 285 -2.94 50.97 -18.32
CA SER A 285 -1.88 50.86 -17.30
C SER A 285 -2.38 51.33 -15.91
N ALA A 286 -3.65 51.12 -15.59
CA ALA A 286 -4.22 51.63 -14.33
C ALA A 286 -5.23 50.67 -13.71
N PHE A 287 -4.78 49.46 -13.33
CA PHE A 287 -5.62 48.57 -12.51
C PHE A 287 -4.88 47.85 -11.36
N VAL A 288 -3.65 48.26 -11.04
CA VAL A 288 -2.90 47.63 -9.93
C VAL A 288 -2.56 48.60 -8.79
N ASP A 289 -2.60 49.92 -9.00
CA ASP A 289 -2.07 50.89 -8.01
C ASP A 289 -3.11 51.64 -7.15
N SER A 290 -4.33 51.13 -6.96
CA SER A 290 -5.32 51.86 -6.13
C SER A 290 -6.15 50.96 -5.22
N LEU A 291 -5.52 50.33 -4.23
CA LEU A 291 -6.25 49.71 -3.12
C LEU A 291 -5.44 49.67 -1.80
N ALA A 292 -4.66 50.71 -1.51
CA ALA A 292 -4.04 50.89 -0.19
C ALA A 292 -3.91 52.38 0.18
N SER A 293 -5.01 53.02 0.60
CA SER A 293 -5.04 54.17 1.55
C SER A 293 -6.50 54.53 1.93
N LEU A 294 -6.72 54.59 3.25
CA LEU A 294 -7.92 54.76 4.11
C LEU A 294 -8.75 56.07 3.89
N PRO A 295 -9.82 56.45 4.68
CA PRO A 295 -10.76 55.74 5.60
C PRO A 295 -12.28 56.14 5.47
N GLY A 296 -13.19 55.35 6.07
CA GLY A 296 -14.31 55.76 6.94
C GLY A 296 -15.55 56.57 6.46
N GLY A 297 -16.74 55.98 6.60
CA GLY A 297 -17.91 56.62 7.27
C GLY A 297 -19.21 56.89 6.49
N ALA A 298 -20.28 56.14 6.85
CA ALA A 298 -21.73 56.50 6.96
C ALA A 298 -22.52 56.97 5.70
N GLU A 299 -23.84 56.76 5.49
CA GLU A 299 -24.95 55.96 6.03
C GLU A 299 -26.17 56.15 5.07
N ALA A 300 -27.23 55.33 5.26
CA ALA A 300 -28.61 55.41 4.71
C ALA A 300 -28.79 55.03 3.21
N GLY A 301 -29.58 54.01 2.81
CA GLY A 301 -30.98 53.69 3.12
C GLY A 301 -31.82 54.03 1.87
N GLY A 302 -32.75 53.27 1.30
CA GLY A 302 -33.35 51.94 1.50
C GLY A 302 -34.36 51.71 0.35
N ALA A 303 -34.91 50.49 0.26
CA ALA A 303 -36.16 50.09 -0.42
C ALA A 303 -36.25 50.22 -1.97
N SER A 304 -37.00 49.44 -2.76
CA SER A 304 -37.66 48.12 -2.66
C SER A 304 -38.43 47.94 -3.99
N LEU A 305 -38.21 46.83 -4.74
CA LEU A 305 -39.15 46.07 -5.61
C LEU A 305 -39.93 46.83 -6.73
N PRO A 306 -40.62 46.18 -7.71
CA PRO A 306 -41.08 44.78 -7.78
C PRO A 306 -40.80 44.02 -9.10
N GLY A 307 -41.17 42.74 -9.10
CA GLY A 307 -41.09 41.83 -10.25
C GLY A 307 -42.42 41.59 -10.97
N SER A 308 -42.34 40.84 -12.07
CA SER A 308 -43.38 40.01 -12.70
C SER A 308 -42.67 39.03 -13.65
N ALA A 309 -42.64 37.72 -13.44
CA ALA A 309 -43.67 36.71 -13.69
C ALA A 309 -43.86 36.33 -15.19
N MET A 310 -43.41 35.10 -15.50
CA MET A 310 -43.89 34.07 -16.43
C MET A 310 -44.35 34.40 -17.87
N SER A 311 -43.74 33.72 -18.84
CA SER A 311 -44.41 32.62 -19.59
C SER A 311 -43.46 31.86 -20.53
N SER A 312 -43.52 30.53 -20.44
CA SER A 312 -43.05 29.48 -21.38
C SER A 312 -43.57 29.69 -22.81
N GLU A 313 -42.85 29.35 -23.88
CA GLU A 313 -42.72 28.06 -24.60
C GLU A 313 -42.05 28.45 -25.96
N SER A 314 -41.26 27.69 -26.71
CA SER A 314 -41.33 26.29 -27.12
C SER A 314 -40.04 25.92 -27.87
N SER A 315 -39.63 24.67 -27.70
CA SER A 315 -38.43 24.07 -28.30
C SER A 315 -38.72 23.47 -29.68
N LYS A 316 -37.83 23.72 -30.66
CA LYS A 316 -37.83 23.02 -31.96
C LYS A 316 -37.22 21.63 -31.82
N LYS A 317 -38.02 20.58 -32.03
CA LYS A 317 -37.54 19.22 -32.33
C LYS A 317 -38.04 18.77 -33.70
N ARG A 318 -37.21 17.97 -34.36
CA ARG A 318 -37.35 17.47 -35.73
C ARG A 318 -37.44 15.93 -35.68
N LYS A 319 -38.29 15.39 -36.58
CA LYS A 319 -38.40 14.01 -37.13
C LYS A 319 -39.12 12.94 -36.27
N PRO A 320 -39.64 11.82 -36.85
CA PRO A 320 -39.93 11.44 -38.25
C PRO A 320 -41.36 10.84 -38.46
N LYS A 321 -41.66 10.38 -39.70
CA LYS A 321 -42.85 9.65 -40.17
C LYS A 321 -42.77 8.14 -39.84
N VAL A 322 -43.94 7.49 -39.60
CA VAL A 322 -44.22 6.04 -39.81
C VAL A 322 -45.65 5.88 -40.36
N ILE A 323 -45.89 4.76 -41.05
CA ILE A 323 -46.90 4.39 -42.06
C ILE A 323 -48.25 3.82 -41.52
N ARG A 324 -49.32 4.11 -42.31
CA ARG A 324 -50.63 3.45 -42.61
C ARG A 324 -51.28 2.40 -41.69
N THR A 325 -52.62 2.45 -41.62
CA THR A 325 -53.54 1.38 -42.12
C THR A 325 -55.00 1.87 -42.32
N ASP A 326 -55.76 1.07 -43.07
CA ASP A 326 -56.98 1.29 -43.88
C ASP A 326 -58.29 1.77 -43.23
N GLY A 327 -59.18 2.28 -44.11
CA GLY A 327 -60.64 2.25 -43.94
C GLY A 327 -61.41 3.28 -44.79
N GLY A 328 -61.97 2.88 -45.93
CA GLY A 328 -63.14 3.57 -46.54
C GLY A 328 -64.46 3.10 -45.88
N PRO A 329 -65.68 3.54 -46.29
CA PRO A 329 -66.05 4.44 -47.40
C PRO A 329 -67.17 5.48 -47.08
N GLN A 330 -67.65 6.17 -48.13
CA GLN A 330 -68.99 6.75 -48.38
C GLN A 330 -69.33 8.24 -48.13
N GLU A 331 -69.78 8.84 -49.25
CA GLU A 331 -70.89 9.78 -49.48
C GLU A 331 -71.04 11.07 -48.64
N ALA A 332 -70.94 12.21 -49.34
CA ALA A 332 -71.97 13.25 -49.28
C ALA A 332 -71.92 14.17 -50.52
N LYS A 333 -72.99 14.14 -51.30
CA LYS A 333 -73.38 15.18 -52.26
C LYS A 333 -73.58 16.52 -51.53
N ARG A 334 -73.15 17.61 -52.16
CA ARG A 334 -73.94 18.86 -52.27
C ARG A 334 -73.39 19.72 -53.40
N GLY A 335 -74.24 19.96 -54.40
CA GLY A 335 -73.99 20.91 -55.46
C GLY A 335 -74.70 22.24 -55.23
N ARG A 336 -74.21 23.27 -55.92
CA ARG A 336 -74.94 24.27 -56.73
C ARG A 336 -73.90 25.28 -57.24
N SER A 337 -73.68 25.36 -58.55
CA SER A 337 -74.25 26.37 -59.47
C SER A 337 -73.98 27.80 -59.00
N ASP A 338 -73.37 28.68 -59.76
CA ASP A 338 -73.67 28.97 -61.16
C ASP A 338 -72.60 29.90 -61.75
N GLY A 339 -72.51 29.94 -63.07
CA GLY A 339 -71.75 30.92 -63.84
C GLY A 339 -70.46 30.39 -64.43
N ASP A 340 -70.52 29.84 -65.64
CA ASP A 340 -69.97 30.65 -66.74
C ASP A 340 -70.49 30.21 -68.13
N GLN A 341 -70.48 31.20 -69.00
CA GLN A 341 -70.73 31.12 -70.42
C GLN A 341 -69.83 30.07 -71.08
N ASP A 342 -70.40 29.10 -71.80
CA ASP A 342 -69.71 28.48 -72.94
C ASP A 342 -70.70 27.85 -73.92
N VAL A 343 -71.40 28.75 -74.61
CA VAL A 343 -72.16 28.42 -75.81
C VAL A 343 -71.17 28.29 -76.97
N ARG A 344 -71.02 27.06 -77.48
CA ARG A 344 -70.48 26.67 -78.81
C ARG A 344 -68.96 26.78 -79.05
N TYR A 345 -68.18 25.92 -78.40
CA TYR A 345 -66.87 25.49 -78.94
C TYR A 345 -66.67 23.97 -78.91
N TYR A 346 -67.63 23.21 -79.44
CA TYR A 346 -67.43 21.77 -79.71
C TYR A 346 -68.05 21.40 -81.06
N SER A 347 -67.19 21.35 -82.07
CA SER A 347 -67.49 20.66 -83.34
C SER A 347 -66.26 19.94 -83.87
N GLU A 348 -65.05 20.49 -83.67
CA GLU A 348 -63.81 19.92 -84.24
C GLU A 348 -63.09 18.96 -83.27
N GLU A 349 -63.12 19.17 -81.95
CA GLU A 349 -62.44 18.28 -80.98
C GLU A 349 -63.07 16.87 -80.89
N CYS A 350 -64.40 16.76 -80.88
CA CYS A 350 -65.07 15.45 -80.96
C CYS A 350 -64.88 14.79 -82.33
N GLU A 351 -64.71 15.58 -83.40
CA GLU A 351 -64.43 15.06 -84.74
C GLU A 351 -63.07 14.37 -84.79
N VAL A 352 -62.05 14.90 -84.09
CA VAL A 352 -60.71 14.32 -84.04
C VAL A 352 -60.71 12.88 -83.51
N ASP A 353 -61.59 12.57 -82.57
CA ASP A 353 -61.69 11.24 -81.93
C ASP A 353 -62.38 10.19 -82.80
N LEU A 354 -63.29 10.62 -83.69
CA LEU A 354 -64.04 9.74 -84.56
C LEU A 354 -63.38 9.55 -85.93
N ARG A 355 -62.50 10.48 -86.32
CA ARG A 355 -61.84 10.49 -87.64
C ARG A 355 -60.52 9.75 -87.61
N ASP A 356 -60.32 8.92 -88.62
CA ASP A 356 -59.09 8.17 -88.83
C ASP A 356 -57.95 9.10 -89.31
N PRO A 357 -56.80 9.14 -88.61
CA PRO A 357 -55.67 10.00 -88.97
C PRO A 357 -55.07 9.72 -90.35
N ILE A 358 -55.09 8.47 -90.80
CA ILE A 358 -54.57 8.05 -92.11
C ILE A 358 -55.50 8.55 -93.20
N LYS A 359 -56.82 8.40 -93.01
CA LYS A 359 -57.82 8.92 -93.96
C LYS A 359 -57.83 10.44 -94.05
N ASP A 360 -57.61 11.15 -92.94
CA ASP A 360 -57.45 12.61 -92.94
C ASP A 360 -56.21 13.06 -93.73
N TYR A 361 -55.11 12.30 -93.65
CA TYR A 361 -53.90 12.56 -94.42
C TYR A 361 -54.10 12.27 -95.91
N GLU A 362 -54.79 11.18 -96.27
CA GLU A 362 -55.17 10.89 -97.65
C GLU A 362 -56.04 12.01 -98.23
N LEU A 363 -57.06 12.45 -97.50
CA LEU A 363 -57.92 13.57 -97.90
C LEU A 363 -57.13 14.89 -98.04
N TYR A 364 -56.17 15.15 -97.15
CA TYR A 364 -55.27 16.30 -97.26
C TYR A 364 -54.44 16.24 -98.55
N ARG A 365 -53.88 15.08 -98.87
CA ARG A 365 -53.08 14.88 -100.09
C ARG A 365 -53.94 15.04 -101.34
N ASP A 366 -55.12 14.44 -101.36
CA ASP A 366 -56.01 14.47 -102.53
C ASP A 366 -56.54 15.90 -102.76
N THR A 367 -56.88 16.65 -101.71
CA THR A 367 -57.25 18.07 -101.82
C THR A 367 -56.09 18.97 -102.27
N CYS A 368 -54.84 18.65 -101.91
CA CYS A 368 -53.67 19.33 -102.46
C CYS A 368 -53.50 19.08 -103.97
N GLN A 369 -53.70 17.83 -104.42
CA GLN A 369 -53.63 17.48 -105.85
C GLN A 369 -54.71 18.20 -106.67
N GLU A 370 -55.93 18.26 -106.13
CA GLU A 370 -57.06 18.95 -106.78
C GLU A 370 -56.82 20.47 -106.87
N LEU A 371 -56.30 21.08 -105.79
CA LEU A 371 -55.91 22.49 -105.81
C LEU A 371 -54.78 22.75 -106.83
N GLN A 372 -53.80 21.85 -106.95
CA GLN A 372 -52.74 21.93 -107.95
C GLN A 372 -53.31 21.87 -109.38
N ARG A 373 -54.29 20.98 -109.63
CA ARG A 373 -55.01 20.89 -110.90
C ARG A 373 -55.75 22.19 -111.23
N LEU A 374 -56.53 22.72 -110.29
CA LEU A 374 -57.26 23.98 -110.47
C LEU A 374 -56.32 25.17 -110.73
N MET A 375 -55.17 25.22 -110.07
CA MET A 375 -54.15 26.24 -110.32
C MET A 375 -53.55 26.13 -111.74
N ALA A 376 -53.30 24.91 -112.21
CA ALA A 376 -52.83 24.66 -113.58
C ALA A 376 -53.87 25.07 -114.63
N GLU A 377 -55.15 24.75 -114.40
CA GLU A 377 -56.26 25.17 -115.28
C GLU A 377 -56.45 26.68 -115.30
N ILE A 378 -56.36 27.36 -114.15
CA ILE A 378 -56.38 28.83 -114.08
C ILE A 378 -55.20 29.42 -114.87
N GLN A 379 -54.01 28.82 -114.78
CA GLN A 379 -52.84 29.25 -115.53
C GLN A 379 -53.04 29.08 -117.05
N GLU A 380 -53.64 27.97 -117.48
CA GLU A 380 -53.95 27.71 -118.88
C GLU A 380 -55.05 28.64 -119.44
N LEU A 381 -56.12 28.89 -118.69
CA LEU A 381 -57.18 29.82 -119.09
C LEU A 381 -56.68 31.26 -119.22
N LYS A 382 -55.71 31.65 -118.38
CA LYS A 382 -55.03 32.95 -118.47
C LYS A 382 -54.09 33.05 -119.68
N SER A 383 -53.46 31.96 -120.12
CA SER A 383 -52.51 31.98 -121.26
C SER A 383 -53.20 32.04 -122.62
N ARG A 384 -54.46 31.58 -122.74
CA ARG A 384 -55.23 31.57 -124.00
C ARG A 384 -55.84 32.93 -124.42
N GLY A 385 -55.82 33.96 -123.58
CA GLY A 385 -56.05 35.37 -123.97
C GLY A 385 -57.46 35.77 -124.45
N ILE A 386 -58.49 34.95 -124.26
CA ILE A 386 -59.88 35.25 -124.68
C ILE A 386 -60.62 36.04 -123.57
N LYS A 387 -61.25 37.18 -123.92
CA LYS A 387 -61.94 38.08 -122.97
C LYS A 387 -63.18 37.50 -122.28
N ASP A 388 -63.66 36.32 -122.71
CA ASP A 388 -64.87 35.67 -122.18
C ASP A 388 -64.61 34.65 -121.04
N ASN A 389 -63.33 34.40 -120.70
CA ASN A 389 -62.95 33.38 -119.71
C ASN A 389 -63.02 33.84 -118.23
N ALA A 390 -63.47 35.08 -117.96
CA ALA A 390 -63.44 35.65 -116.61
C ALA A 390 -64.33 34.89 -115.61
N SER A 391 -65.52 34.46 -116.05
CA SER A 391 -66.46 33.70 -115.22
C SER A 391 -65.90 32.34 -114.81
N GLU A 392 -65.24 31.63 -115.73
CA GLU A 392 -64.63 30.31 -115.48
C GLU A 392 -63.42 30.37 -114.53
N ILE A 393 -62.64 31.46 -114.57
CA ILE A 393 -61.52 31.67 -113.66
C ILE A 393 -62.03 31.93 -112.24
N ASP A 394 -63.09 32.71 -112.08
CA ASP A 394 -63.67 32.99 -110.77
C ASP A 394 -64.36 31.76 -110.17
N GLU A 395 -64.98 30.90 -110.99
CA GLU A 395 -65.50 29.60 -110.53
C GLU A 395 -64.39 28.69 -110.00
N ARG A 396 -63.26 28.56 -110.72
CA ARG A 396 -62.10 27.78 -110.26
C ARG A 396 -61.43 28.38 -109.02
N ARG A 397 -61.46 29.71 -108.87
CA ARG A 397 -61.01 30.38 -107.63
C ARG A 397 -61.91 30.04 -106.45
N ILE A 398 -63.23 30.04 -106.64
CA ILE A 398 -64.19 29.63 -105.59
C ILE A 398 -63.93 28.18 -105.19
N GLN A 399 -63.75 27.26 -106.14
CA GLN A 399 -63.40 25.86 -105.87
C GLN A 399 -62.06 25.74 -105.11
N SER A 400 -61.04 26.52 -105.53
CA SER A 400 -59.76 26.58 -104.83
C SER A 400 -59.90 27.08 -103.39
N CYS A 401 -60.76 28.08 -103.15
CA CYS A 401 -61.06 28.58 -101.82
C CYS A 401 -61.72 27.51 -100.93
N VAL A 402 -62.62 26.70 -101.48
CA VAL A 402 -63.20 25.55 -100.75
C VAL A 402 -62.11 24.55 -100.36
N HIS A 403 -61.18 24.22 -101.25
CA HIS A 403 -60.03 23.36 -100.93
C HIS A 403 -59.10 23.97 -99.87
N PHE A 404 -58.86 25.28 -99.91
CA PHE A 404 -58.12 25.95 -98.82
C PHE A 404 -58.86 25.88 -97.48
N MET A 405 -60.19 25.98 -97.47
CA MET A 405 -60.99 25.80 -96.26
C MET A 405 -60.88 24.37 -95.71
N THR A 406 -60.90 23.35 -96.57
CA THR A 406 -60.71 21.96 -96.15
C THR A 406 -59.31 21.71 -95.59
N LEU A 407 -58.26 22.25 -96.22
CA LEU A 407 -56.87 22.14 -95.71
C LEU A 407 -56.71 22.84 -94.36
N LYS A 408 -57.29 24.04 -94.19
CA LYS A 408 -57.29 24.75 -92.90
C LYS A 408 -58.05 23.99 -91.81
N LYS A 409 -59.13 23.29 -92.16
CA LYS A 409 -59.86 22.43 -91.22
C LYS A 409 -59.03 21.21 -90.83
N LEU A 410 -58.45 20.49 -91.79
CA LEU A 410 -57.58 19.33 -91.54
C LEU A 410 -56.36 19.70 -90.68
N ASN A 411 -55.78 20.88 -90.90
CA ASN A 411 -54.67 21.38 -90.08
C ASN A 411 -55.10 21.66 -88.63
N ARG A 412 -56.26 22.29 -88.43
CA ARG A 412 -56.84 22.48 -87.08
C ARG A 412 -57.07 21.15 -86.37
N LEU A 413 -57.66 20.16 -87.05
CA LEU A 413 -57.86 18.81 -86.51
C LEU A 413 -56.54 18.14 -86.13
N ALA A 414 -55.49 18.27 -86.95
CA ALA A 414 -54.17 17.71 -86.66
C ALA A 414 -53.53 18.36 -85.43
N HIS A 415 -53.60 19.68 -85.29
CA HIS A 415 -53.10 20.39 -84.10
C HIS A 415 -53.85 20.02 -82.82
N ILE A 416 -55.18 19.89 -82.89
CA ILE A 416 -56.01 19.43 -81.77
C ILE A 416 -55.60 18.00 -81.38
N ARG A 417 -55.44 17.09 -82.35
CA ARG A 417 -55.00 15.70 -82.12
C ARG A 417 -53.63 15.64 -81.44
N LEU A 418 -52.69 16.45 -81.90
CA LEU A 418 -51.35 16.54 -81.32
C LEU A 418 -51.39 17.06 -79.87
N LYS A 419 -52.14 18.13 -79.63
CA LYS A 419 -52.31 18.70 -78.29
C LYS A 419 -52.91 17.65 -77.33
N LYS A 420 -53.97 16.96 -77.74
CA LYS A 420 -54.61 15.91 -76.94
C LYS A 420 -53.64 14.78 -76.59
N GLY A 421 -52.88 14.27 -77.57
CA GLY A 421 -51.87 13.23 -77.32
C GLY A 421 -50.74 13.69 -76.38
N ARG A 422 -50.30 14.94 -76.51
CA ARG A 422 -49.30 15.54 -75.62
C ARG A 422 -49.82 15.67 -74.19
N ASP A 423 -51.04 16.15 -74.01
CA ASP A 423 -51.62 16.36 -72.67
C ASP A 423 -51.86 15.01 -71.97
N GLN A 424 -52.39 14.01 -72.70
CA GLN A 424 -52.58 12.66 -72.17
C GLN A 424 -51.26 11.99 -71.73
N THR A 425 -50.21 12.10 -72.54
CA THR A 425 -48.89 11.55 -72.18
C THR A 425 -48.25 12.31 -71.01
N HIS A 426 -48.47 13.63 -70.93
CA HIS A 426 -48.01 14.43 -69.81
C HIS A 426 -48.69 14.07 -68.49
N GLU A 427 -50.02 13.87 -68.50
CA GLU A 427 -50.77 13.42 -67.32
C GLU A 427 -50.33 12.03 -66.84
N ALA A 428 -50.14 11.09 -67.76
CA ALA A 428 -49.64 9.76 -67.42
C ALA A 428 -48.24 9.82 -66.82
N LYS A 429 -47.35 10.65 -67.39
CA LYS A 429 -46.02 10.90 -66.85
C LYS A 429 -46.10 11.46 -65.43
N GLN A 430 -46.93 12.48 -65.17
CA GLN A 430 -47.08 13.06 -63.83
C GLN A 430 -47.52 12.03 -62.79
N LYS A 431 -48.43 11.11 -63.15
CA LYS A 431 -48.85 10.00 -62.27
C LYS A 431 -47.70 9.04 -61.99
N VAL A 432 -46.90 8.67 -63.00
CA VAL A 432 -45.72 7.81 -62.83
C VAL A 432 -44.68 8.49 -61.93
N ASP A 433 -44.41 9.77 -62.14
CA ASP A 433 -43.48 10.56 -61.32
C ASP A 433 -43.94 10.60 -59.85
N ALA A 434 -45.26 10.74 -59.60
CA ALA A 434 -45.83 10.69 -58.26
C ALA A 434 -45.67 9.31 -57.59
N TYR A 435 -45.90 8.21 -58.31
CA TYR A 435 -45.64 6.86 -57.79
C TYR A 435 -44.16 6.59 -57.54
N HIS A 436 -43.29 7.07 -58.44
CA HIS A 436 -41.84 6.96 -58.26
C HIS A 436 -41.39 7.71 -56.99
N LEU A 437 -41.95 8.88 -56.71
CA LEU A 437 -41.68 9.61 -55.47
C LEU A 437 -42.12 8.83 -54.22
N GLN A 438 -43.27 8.15 -54.25
CA GLN A 438 -43.69 7.29 -53.15
C GLN A 438 -42.72 6.13 -52.93
N LEU A 439 -42.26 5.49 -54.01
CA LEU A 439 -41.26 4.43 -53.94
C LEU A 439 -39.94 4.92 -53.33
N GLN A 440 -39.45 6.09 -53.75
CA GLN A 440 -38.24 6.70 -53.20
C GLN A 440 -38.35 6.97 -51.70
N ASN A 441 -39.52 7.43 -51.23
CA ASN A 441 -39.76 7.62 -49.79
C ASN A 441 -39.64 6.30 -49.01
N LEU A 442 -40.20 5.21 -49.54
CA LEU A 442 -40.13 3.89 -48.91
C LEU A 442 -38.71 3.31 -48.93
N LEU A 443 -37.99 3.46 -50.05
CA LEU A 443 -36.60 3.01 -50.15
C LEU A 443 -35.70 3.76 -49.17
N TYR A 444 -35.95 5.04 -48.95
CA TYR A 444 -35.25 5.82 -47.93
C TYR A 444 -35.53 5.29 -46.51
N GLU A 445 -36.79 4.97 -46.20
CA GLU A 445 -37.19 4.42 -44.90
C GLU A 445 -36.55 3.05 -44.65
N VAL A 446 -36.58 2.14 -45.64
CA VAL A 446 -35.88 0.84 -45.57
C VAL A 446 -34.39 1.03 -45.33
N MET A 447 -33.75 1.91 -46.11
CA MET A 447 -32.31 2.20 -45.93
C MET A 447 -32.02 2.79 -44.54
N HIS A 448 -32.88 3.66 -44.02
CA HIS A 448 -32.73 4.24 -42.69
C HIS A 448 -32.84 3.16 -41.61
N LEU A 449 -33.90 2.35 -41.63
CA LEU A 449 -34.13 1.28 -40.67
C LEU A 449 -33.01 0.24 -40.73
N GLN A 450 -32.55 -0.12 -41.92
CA GLN A 450 -31.44 -1.05 -42.07
C GLN A 450 -30.14 -0.48 -41.47
N LYS A 451 -29.83 0.80 -41.72
CA LYS A 451 -28.70 1.49 -41.07
C LYS A 451 -28.85 1.57 -39.55
N GLU A 452 -30.06 1.77 -39.07
CA GLU A 452 -30.37 1.84 -37.64
C GLU A 452 -30.19 0.47 -36.97
N ILE A 453 -30.66 -0.61 -37.60
CA ILE A 453 -30.41 -2.00 -37.15
C ILE A 453 -28.92 -2.31 -37.15
N THR A 454 -28.19 -2.00 -38.23
CA THR A 454 -26.73 -2.20 -38.26
C THR A 454 -26.05 -1.43 -37.12
N LYS A 455 -26.44 -0.18 -36.89
CA LYS A 455 -25.93 0.65 -35.79
C LYS A 455 -26.25 0.05 -34.41
N CYS A 456 -27.43 -0.54 -34.24
CA CYS A 456 -27.83 -1.22 -33.01
C CYS A 456 -27.07 -2.53 -32.79
N LEU A 457 -26.78 -3.28 -33.85
CA LEU A 457 -26.01 -4.55 -33.78
C LEU A 457 -24.51 -4.31 -33.61
N GLU A 458 -24.00 -3.17 -34.05
CA GLU A 458 -22.62 -2.73 -33.79
C GLU A 458 -22.43 -2.15 -32.39
N PHE A 459 -23.49 -2.10 -31.57
CA PHE A 459 -23.38 -1.68 -30.19
C PHE A 459 -22.59 -2.72 -29.39
N LYS A 460 -21.35 -2.37 -29.08
CA LYS A 460 -20.52 -3.10 -28.12
C LYS A 460 -20.72 -2.51 -26.73
N SER A 461 -21.13 -3.34 -25.80
CA SER A 461 -21.21 -2.94 -24.40
C SER A 461 -19.82 -2.98 -23.77
N LYS A 462 -19.50 -1.99 -22.94
CA LYS A 462 -18.16 -1.81 -22.35
C LYS A 462 -17.66 -3.03 -21.54
N HIS A 463 -18.57 -3.90 -21.08
CA HIS A 463 -18.21 -5.11 -20.35
C HIS A 463 -17.44 -6.15 -21.19
N GLU A 464 -17.55 -6.12 -22.52
CA GLU A 464 -16.80 -7.03 -23.42
C GLU A 464 -15.30 -6.75 -23.45
N GLU A 465 -14.87 -5.55 -23.02
CA GLU A 465 -13.46 -5.14 -22.97
C GLU A 465 -12.82 -5.41 -21.59
N ILE A 466 -13.61 -5.85 -20.60
CA ILE A 466 -13.14 -6.12 -19.24
C ILE A 466 -12.70 -7.58 -19.16
N GLU A 467 -11.44 -7.82 -18.82
CA GLU A 467 -10.97 -9.15 -18.42
C GLU A 467 -11.64 -9.52 -17.10
N LEU A 468 -12.49 -10.54 -17.15
CA LEU A 468 -13.22 -11.06 -15.99
C LEU A 468 -12.45 -12.23 -15.36
N VAL A 469 -12.46 -12.30 -14.03
CA VAL A 469 -11.96 -13.46 -13.26
C VAL A 469 -12.53 -14.75 -13.82
N SER A 470 -11.71 -15.80 -13.88
CA SER A 470 -12.12 -17.09 -14.43
C SER A 470 -13.36 -17.63 -13.72
N LEU A 471 -14.15 -18.44 -14.42
CA LEU A 471 -15.40 -18.98 -13.86
C LEU A 471 -15.16 -19.80 -12.59
N GLU A 472 -14.06 -20.55 -12.57
CA GLU A 472 -13.66 -21.41 -11.44
C GLU A 472 -13.25 -20.60 -10.21
N GLU A 473 -12.45 -19.54 -10.41
CA GLU A 473 -12.03 -18.63 -9.33
C GLU A 473 -13.22 -17.82 -8.81
N PHE A 474 -14.11 -17.37 -9.68
CA PHE A 474 -15.32 -16.64 -9.29
C PHE A 474 -16.20 -17.44 -8.33
N TYR A 475 -16.57 -18.68 -8.66
CA TYR A 475 -17.42 -19.48 -7.78
C TYR A 475 -16.72 -19.95 -6.50
N LYS A 476 -15.39 -19.90 -6.45
CA LYS A 476 -14.60 -20.27 -5.28
C LYS A 476 -14.39 -19.11 -4.31
N GLU A 477 -14.18 -17.90 -4.83
CA GLU A 477 -13.80 -16.72 -4.04
C GLU A 477 -14.96 -15.77 -3.77
N ALA A 478 -15.97 -15.73 -4.64
CA ALA A 478 -17.10 -14.81 -4.48
C ALA A 478 -18.06 -15.30 -3.38
N PRO A 479 -18.48 -14.41 -2.46
CA PRO A 479 -19.48 -14.71 -1.44
C PRO A 479 -20.79 -15.25 -2.04
N PRO A 480 -21.52 -16.11 -1.30
CA PRO A 480 -22.77 -16.72 -1.78
C PRO A 480 -23.86 -15.68 -2.09
N GLU A 481 -23.84 -14.48 -1.49
CA GLU A 481 -24.79 -13.41 -1.80
C GLU A 481 -24.62 -12.86 -3.22
N ILE A 482 -23.39 -12.91 -3.77
CA ILE A 482 -23.04 -12.40 -5.09
C ILE A 482 -23.01 -13.54 -6.12
N SER A 483 -22.39 -14.67 -5.79
CA SER A 483 -22.22 -15.78 -6.75
C SER A 483 -23.52 -16.45 -7.14
N ARG A 484 -24.53 -16.46 -6.24
CA ARG A 484 -25.90 -16.96 -6.44
C ARG A 484 -26.01 -18.19 -7.37
N PRO A 485 -25.34 -19.32 -7.05
CA PRO A 485 -25.13 -20.43 -7.98
C PRO A 485 -26.44 -21.01 -8.56
N ALA A 486 -27.54 -20.95 -7.81
CA ALA A 486 -28.84 -21.44 -8.22
C ALA A 486 -29.43 -20.72 -9.46
N VAL A 487 -29.07 -19.45 -9.69
CA VAL A 487 -29.57 -18.63 -10.81
C VAL A 487 -28.49 -18.45 -11.87
N THR A 488 -27.24 -18.25 -11.45
CA THR A 488 -26.10 -17.96 -12.32
C THR A 488 -25.55 -19.17 -13.08
N LEU A 489 -25.84 -20.40 -12.65
CA LEU A 489 -25.51 -21.61 -13.44
C LEU A 489 -26.53 -21.89 -14.54
N ALA A 490 -27.77 -21.40 -14.41
CA ALA A 490 -28.84 -21.61 -15.38
C ALA A 490 -28.88 -20.52 -16.46
N GLU A 491 -28.62 -19.25 -16.09
CA GLU A 491 -28.74 -18.08 -16.97
C GLU A 491 -27.39 -17.39 -17.24
N PRO A 492 -26.85 -17.43 -18.48
CA PRO A 492 -25.55 -16.84 -18.82
C PRO A 492 -25.46 -15.32 -18.61
N HIS A 493 -26.59 -14.62 -18.79
CA HIS A 493 -26.63 -13.17 -18.59
C HIS A 493 -26.46 -12.82 -17.10
N GLN A 494 -27.19 -13.51 -16.22
CA GLN A 494 -27.09 -13.34 -14.77
C GLN A 494 -25.71 -13.73 -14.24
N GLN A 495 -25.10 -14.77 -14.81
CA GLN A 495 -23.71 -15.13 -14.51
C GLN A 495 -22.73 -14.00 -14.82
N THR A 496 -22.90 -13.34 -15.96
CA THR A 496 -22.01 -12.26 -16.40
C THR A 496 -22.18 -11.02 -15.51
N LEU A 497 -23.41 -10.69 -15.12
CA LEU A 497 -23.70 -9.61 -14.18
C LEU A 497 -23.09 -9.87 -12.80
N ALA A 498 -23.28 -11.07 -12.25
CA ALA A 498 -22.71 -11.45 -10.96
C ALA A 498 -21.17 -11.41 -10.95
N ARG A 499 -20.53 -11.80 -12.06
CA ARG A 499 -19.08 -11.67 -12.25
C ARG A 499 -18.62 -10.21 -12.31
N LEU A 500 -19.37 -9.34 -12.97
CA LEU A 500 -19.07 -7.91 -13.03
C LEU A 500 -19.24 -7.23 -11.67
N ASP A 501 -20.27 -7.58 -10.92
CA ASP A 501 -20.50 -7.07 -9.56
C ASP A 501 -19.40 -7.51 -8.61
N TRP A 502 -18.95 -8.77 -8.71
CA TRP A 502 -17.81 -9.26 -7.94
C TRP A 502 -16.51 -8.54 -8.30
N GLU A 503 -16.23 -8.35 -9.59
CA GLU A 503 -15.06 -7.62 -10.06
C GLU A 503 -15.05 -6.17 -9.55
N LEU A 504 -16.21 -5.51 -9.56
CA LEU A 504 -16.38 -4.16 -9.03
C LEU A 504 -16.09 -4.10 -7.54
N GLU A 505 -16.62 -5.04 -6.77
CA GLU A 505 -16.41 -5.15 -5.33
C GLU A 505 -14.93 -5.46 -5.00
N GLN A 506 -14.31 -6.39 -5.74
CA GLN A 506 -12.89 -6.68 -5.62
C GLN A 506 -12.03 -5.45 -5.90
N ARG A 507 -12.31 -4.70 -6.97
CA ARG A 507 -11.57 -3.48 -7.30
C ARG A 507 -11.75 -2.38 -6.26
N LYS A 508 -12.94 -2.24 -5.67
CA LYS A 508 -13.17 -1.32 -4.55
C LYS A 508 -12.30 -1.70 -3.35
N ARG A 509 -12.32 -2.98 -2.93
CA ARG A 509 -11.49 -3.48 -1.82
C ARG A 509 -10.00 -3.31 -2.07
N LEU A 510 -9.55 -3.58 -3.30
CA LEU A 510 -8.15 -3.38 -3.70
C LEU A 510 -7.74 -1.91 -3.68
N ALA A 511 -8.63 -1.00 -4.10
CA ALA A 511 -8.39 0.43 -4.05
C ALA A 511 -8.31 0.97 -2.60
N GLU A 512 -9.20 0.50 -1.73
CA GLU A 512 -9.20 0.79 -0.29
C GLU A 512 -7.88 0.32 0.35
N LYS A 513 -7.52 -0.94 0.13
CA LYS A 513 -6.27 -1.53 0.63
C LYS A 513 -5.04 -0.81 0.08
N TYR A 514 -5.04 -0.40 -1.19
CA TYR A 514 -3.96 0.39 -1.76
C TYR A 514 -3.82 1.76 -1.09
N LYS A 515 -4.94 2.41 -0.79
CA LYS A 515 -4.98 3.68 -0.06
C LYS A 515 -4.44 3.53 1.36
N GLU A 516 -4.85 2.49 2.08
CA GLU A 516 -4.30 2.14 3.40
C GLU A 516 -2.80 1.91 3.33
N CYS A 517 -2.31 1.10 2.38
CA CYS A 517 -0.89 0.88 2.16
C CYS A 517 -0.12 2.18 1.86
N LEU A 518 -0.70 3.12 1.12
CA LEU A 518 -0.09 4.43 0.88
C LEU A 518 0.01 5.25 2.18
N THR A 519 -1.04 5.26 3.01
CA THR A 519 -0.99 5.97 4.30
C THR A 519 0.03 5.36 5.25
N SER A 520 0.11 4.03 5.32
CA SER A 520 1.13 3.32 6.11
C SER A 520 2.54 3.63 5.62
N LYS A 521 2.76 3.64 4.30
CA LYS A 521 4.03 4.06 3.71
C LYS A 521 4.40 5.50 4.10
N GLU A 522 3.45 6.44 4.09
CA GLU A 522 3.71 7.82 4.51
C GLU A 522 4.02 7.93 6.01
N LYS A 523 3.32 7.19 6.87
CA LYS A 523 3.64 7.09 8.31
C LYS A 523 5.08 6.60 8.51
N ILE A 524 5.45 5.49 7.87
CA ILE A 524 6.80 4.91 7.96
C ILE A 524 7.87 5.89 7.45
N LEU A 525 7.61 6.60 6.35
CA LEU A 525 8.54 7.61 5.85
C LEU A 525 8.74 8.75 6.85
N LYS A 526 7.67 9.26 7.46
CA LYS A 526 7.77 10.28 8.52
C LYS A 526 8.56 9.77 9.73
N GLU A 527 8.32 8.54 10.17
CA GLU A 527 9.10 7.94 11.25
C GLU A 527 10.59 7.82 10.91
N ILE A 528 10.92 7.44 9.68
CA ILE A 528 12.31 7.36 9.22
C ILE A 528 12.95 8.75 9.24
N GLU A 529 12.24 9.79 8.82
CA GLU A 529 12.71 11.18 8.86
C GLU A 529 13.04 11.59 10.30
N VAL A 530 12.10 11.40 11.24
CA VAL A 530 12.28 11.71 12.67
C VAL A 530 13.44 10.92 13.27
N LYS A 531 13.56 9.63 12.96
CA LYS A 531 14.67 8.79 13.45
C LYS A 531 16.00 9.24 12.86
N LYS A 532 16.04 9.69 11.60
CA LYS A 532 17.26 10.25 10.98
C LYS A 532 17.67 11.57 11.62
N GLU A 533 16.73 12.47 11.90
CA GLU A 533 16.99 13.72 12.61
C GLU A 533 17.49 13.46 14.04
N TYR A 534 16.89 12.50 14.74
CA TYR A 534 17.35 12.09 16.05
C TYR A 534 18.78 11.53 16.00
N LEU A 535 19.08 10.62 15.06
CA LEU A 535 20.42 10.05 14.88
C LEU A 535 21.46 11.12 14.50
N SER A 536 21.11 12.06 13.62
CA SER A 536 22.00 13.16 13.25
C SER A 536 22.27 14.12 14.41
N SER A 537 21.34 14.28 15.35
CA SER A 537 21.53 15.04 16.59
C SER A 537 22.36 14.30 17.65
N LEU A 538 22.34 12.96 17.64
CA LEU A 538 23.00 12.11 18.62
C LEU A 538 24.47 11.83 18.27
N GLN A 539 24.78 11.66 16.98
CA GLN A 539 26.13 11.38 16.50
C GLN A 539 27.19 12.41 16.97
N PRO A 540 26.94 13.73 16.92
CA PRO A 540 27.89 14.72 17.43
C PRO A 540 28.09 14.62 18.94
N ARG A 541 27.00 14.36 19.69
CA ARG A 541 27.05 14.22 21.17
C ARG A 541 27.85 12.99 21.59
N LEU A 542 27.64 11.85 20.92
CA LEU A 542 28.42 10.62 21.14
C LEU A 542 29.90 10.84 20.81
N ASN A 543 30.22 11.51 19.70
CA ASN A 543 31.60 11.84 19.35
C ASN A 543 32.25 12.78 20.39
N SER A 544 31.53 13.78 20.89
CA SER A 544 32.02 14.66 21.96
C SER A 544 32.29 13.90 23.27
N ILE A 545 31.39 12.99 23.66
CA ILE A 545 31.56 12.15 24.86
C ILE A 545 32.74 11.18 24.67
N MET A 546 32.85 10.55 23.50
CA MET A 546 33.96 9.65 23.17
C MET A 546 35.30 10.37 23.29
N GLN A 547 35.44 11.54 22.67
CA GLN A 547 36.65 12.38 22.75
C GLN A 547 36.95 12.85 24.18
N ALA A 548 35.93 13.19 24.97
CA ALA A 548 36.10 13.57 26.37
C ALA A 548 36.51 12.39 27.27
N SER A 549 36.14 11.16 26.91
CA SER A 549 36.42 9.95 27.69
C SER A 549 37.77 9.28 27.38
N LEU A 550 38.40 9.62 26.24
CA LEU A 550 39.67 9.06 25.78
C LEU A 550 40.83 9.22 26.80
N PRO A 551 41.05 10.39 27.43
CA PRO A 551 42.16 10.57 28.38
C PRO A 551 42.03 9.70 29.64
N VAL A 552 40.80 9.43 30.08
CA VAL A 552 40.50 8.59 31.26
C VAL A 552 40.66 7.12 30.91
N GLN A 553 40.35 6.72 29.68
CA GLN A 553 40.51 5.35 29.18
C GLN A 553 41.98 4.96 29.05
N GLU A 554 42.84 5.87 28.58
CA GLU A 554 44.29 5.65 28.50
C GLU A 554 44.93 5.54 29.89
N TYR A 555 44.44 6.29 30.87
CA TYR A 555 44.93 6.25 32.24
C TYR A 555 44.54 4.95 33.00
N LEU A 556 43.41 4.34 32.65
CA LEU A 556 42.84 3.18 33.35
C LEU A 556 43.16 1.82 32.71
N PHE A 557 43.99 1.77 31.65
CA PHE A 557 44.46 0.52 31.00
C PHE A 557 43.33 -0.49 30.70
N MET A 558 42.23 -0.07 30.06
CA MET A 558 41.15 -0.98 29.65
C MET A 558 41.16 -1.23 28.13
N PRO A 559 41.63 -2.41 27.63
CA PRO A 559 41.71 -2.69 26.20
C PRO A 559 40.38 -3.24 25.63
N PHE A 560 40.04 -2.80 24.42
CA PHE A 560 38.87 -3.20 23.63
C PHE A 560 39.11 -4.51 22.85
N ASP A 561 38.17 -5.47 22.92
CA ASP A 561 37.63 -6.20 21.74
C ASP A 561 36.65 -7.34 22.09
N GLN A 562 36.73 -7.98 23.26
CA GLN A 562 35.73 -8.99 23.70
C GLN A 562 34.59 -8.40 24.53
N ALA A 563 34.87 -7.41 25.36
CA ALA A 563 33.86 -6.74 26.20
C ALA A 563 32.82 -5.97 25.36
N HIS A 564 33.18 -5.48 24.17
CA HIS A 564 32.28 -4.66 23.34
C HIS A 564 31.13 -5.48 22.74
N LYS A 565 31.38 -6.72 22.26
CA LYS A 565 30.31 -7.60 21.74
C LYS A 565 29.29 -7.96 22.82
N GLN A 566 29.77 -8.21 24.05
CA GLN A 566 28.90 -8.45 25.19
C GLN A 566 28.14 -7.17 25.59
N TYR A 567 28.76 -5.99 25.52
CA TYR A 567 28.10 -4.70 25.81
C TYR A 567 27.07 -4.31 24.74
N GLU A 568 27.32 -4.59 23.45
CA GLU A 568 26.34 -4.40 22.37
C GLU A 568 25.11 -5.27 22.58
N THR A 569 25.32 -6.52 23.01
CA THR A 569 24.23 -7.44 23.37
C THR A 569 23.51 -6.96 24.63
N ALA A 570 24.24 -6.44 25.62
CA ALA A 570 23.69 -5.89 26.87
C ALA A 570 22.78 -4.67 26.65
N ARG A 571 22.92 -3.92 25.54
CA ARG A 571 22.01 -2.80 25.20
C ARG A 571 20.55 -3.24 25.04
N HIS A 572 20.32 -4.51 24.73
CA HIS A 572 18.99 -5.07 24.54
C HIS A 572 18.44 -5.77 25.79
N LEU A 573 19.18 -5.74 26.91
CA LEU A 573 18.71 -6.29 28.18
C LEU A 573 17.67 -5.38 28.86
N PRO A 574 16.66 -5.95 29.54
CA PRO A 574 15.79 -5.22 30.44
C PRO A 574 16.59 -4.50 31.54
N PRO A 575 16.13 -3.35 32.05
CA PRO A 575 16.89 -2.57 33.03
C PRO A 575 17.37 -3.39 34.26
N PRO A 576 16.56 -4.28 34.87
CA PRO A 576 17.02 -5.09 36.00
C PRO A 576 18.13 -6.10 35.64
N LEU A 577 18.03 -6.73 34.47
CA LEU A 577 19.06 -7.65 33.97
C LEU A 577 20.33 -6.92 33.54
N TYR A 578 20.19 -5.69 33.02
CA TYR A 578 21.33 -4.85 32.70
C TYR A 578 22.10 -4.44 33.96
N VAL A 579 21.41 -4.00 35.01
CA VAL A 579 22.02 -3.68 36.31
C VAL A 579 22.74 -4.91 36.87
N LEU A 580 22.08 -6.08 36.86
CA LEU A 580 22.69 -7.34 37.29
C LEU A 580 23.97 -7.65 36.48
N PHE A 581 23.92 -7.55 35.16
CA PHE A 581 25.05 -7.81 34.27
C PHE A 581 26.24 -6.89 34.55
N VAL A 582 26.00 -5.58 34.68
CA VAL A 582 27.04 -4.58 34.95
C VAL A 582 27.68 -4.84 36.32
N GLN A 583 26.87 -5.05 37.36
CA GLN A 583 27.37 -5.24 38.72
C GLN A 583 28.09 -6.59 38.90
N ALA A 584 27.57 -7.66 38.30
CA ALA A 584 28.22 -8.97 38.33
C ALA A 584 29.55 -8.96 37.57
N SER A 585 29.59 -8.30 36.41
CA SER A 585 30.82 -8.13 35.63
C SER A 585 31.85 -7.28 36.38
N ALA A 586 31.42 -6.18 37.01
CA ALA A 586 32.29 -5.33 37.82
C ALA A 586 32.87 -6.10 39.02
N TYR A 587 32.05 -6.87 39.75
CA TYR A 587 32.50 -7.68 40.87
C TYR A 587 33.46 -8.80 40.44
N GLY A 588 33.19 -9.46 39.31
CA GLY A 588 34.06 -10.50 38.75
C GLY A 588 35.44 -9.97 38.36
N GLN A 589 35.50 -8.75 37.81
CA GLN A 589 36.76 -8.09 37.46
C GLN A 589 37.52 -7.55 38.68
N ALA A 590 36.80 -6.93 39.63
CA ALA A 590 37.40 -6.23 40.76
C ALA A 590 37.80 -7.15 41.91
N CYS A 591 36.97 -8.14 42.24
CA CYS A 591 37.09 -8.89 43.50
C CYS A 591 37.23 -10.41 43.30
N ASP A 592 36.58 -11.01 42.29
CA ASP A 592 36.52 -12.46 42.14
C ASP A 592 36.57 -12.94 40.69
N LYS A 593 37.80 -13.21 40.21
CA LYS A 593 38.04 -13.74 38.85
C LYS A 593 37.43 -15.14 38.58
N LYS A 594 36.85 -15.81 39.58
CA LYS A 594 36.16 -17.10 39.43
C LYS A 594 34.65 -16.96 39.21
N LEU A 595 34.16 -15.73 39.03
CA LEU A 595 32.81 -15.42 38.61
C LEU A 595 32.82 -15.09 37.11
N MET A 596 32.07 -15.86 36.32
CA MET A 596 31.89 -15.61 34.89
C MET A 596 30.44 -15.20 34.62
N VAL A 597 30.25 -14.25 33.71
CA VAL A 597 28.92 -13.74 33.32
C VAL A 597 28.76 -13.87 31.81
N ALA A 598 27.61 -14.35 31.36
CA ALA A 598 27.24 -14.39 29.95
C ALA A 598 25.77 -13.98 29.75
N ILE A 599 25.44 -13.61 28.51
CA ILE A 599 24.07 -13.28 28.09
C ILE A 599 23.62 -14.36 27.12
N GLU A 600 22.46 -14.97 27.38
CA GLU A 600 21.88 -16.04 26.55
C GLU A 600 20.50 -15.63 26.04
N GLY A 601 20.21 -15.90 24.75
CA GLY A 601 18.91 -15.66 24.13
C GLY A 601 18.99 -15.10 22.71
N SER A 602 17.83 -14.84 22.09
CA SER A 602 17.75 -14.23 20.76
C SER A 602 17.72 -12.71 20.83
N VAL A 603 18.68 -12.07 20.15
CA VAL A 603 18.75 -10.61 20.01
C VAL A 603 17.69 -10.10 19.03
N GLU A 604 17.31 -10.89 18.03
CA GLU A 604 16.28 -10.54 17.05
C GLU A 604 14.90 -10.41 17.71
N GLU A 605 14.52 -11.37 18.57
CA GLU A 605 13.26 -11.33 19.32
C GLU A 605 13.25 -10.17 20.32
N ALA A 606 14.37 -9.89 20.99
CA ALA A 606 14.50 -8.73 21.86
C ALA A 606 14.30 -7.42 21.09
N LYS A 607 14.88 -7.28 19.89
CA LYS A 607 14.68 -6.11 19.02
C LYS A 607 13.23 -5.96 18.56
N ALA A 608 12.52 -7.08 18.36
CA ALA A 608 11.11 -7.07 17.98
C ALA A 608 10.20 -6.53 19.11
N LEU A 609 10.55 -6.76 20.39
CA LEU A 609 9.80 -6.22 21.53
C LEU A 609 9.91 -4.69 21.69
N TYR A 610 10.99 -4.08 21.19
CA TYR A 610 11.20 -2.62 21.21
C TYR A 610 10.67 -1.90 19.97
N LYS A 611 10.24 -2.64 18.94
CA LYS A 611 9.44 -2.03 17.88
C LYS A 611 8.04 -1.78 18.45
N PRO A 612 7.46 -0.59 18.24
CA PRO A 612 6.03 -0.41 18.47
C PRO A 612 5.30 -1.54 17.74
N PRO A 613 4.23 -2.12 18.31
CA PRO A 613 3.40 -3.05 17.56
C PRO A 613 3.07 -2.38 16.22
N GLU A 614 3.33 -3.04 15.10
CA GLU A 614 2.64 -2.64 13.87
C GLU A 614 1.16 -2.63 14.24
N ASP A 615 0.49 -1.48 14.06
CA ASP A 615 -0.93 -1.23 14.32
C ASP A 615 -1.73 -2.52 14.04
N SER A 616 -1.90 -3.34 15.07
CA SER A 616 -2.87 -4.42 15.06
C SER A 616 -4.19 -3.68 15.14
N GLN A 617 -4.94 -3.74 14.04
CA GLN A 617 -6.27 -3.21 13.90
C GLN A 617 -7.12 -3.59 15.13
N ASP A 618 -7.22 -2.68 16.09
CA ASP A 618 -8.34 -2.62 17.01
C ASP A 618 -9.49 -1.97 16.23
N ASP A 619 -10.10 -2.74 15.32
CA ASP A 619 -11.44 -2.45 14.81
C ASP A 619 -12.45 -2.83 15.90
N GLU A 620 -12.56 -2.01 16.94
CA GLU A 620 -13.79 -1.89 17.73
C GLU A 620 -14.43 -0.55 17.36
N SER A 621 -14.99 -0.51 16.16
CA SER A 621 -15.92 0.53 15.75
C SER A 621 -17.30 0.15 16.27
N ASP A 622 -17.67 0.82 17.35
CA ASP A 622 -19.00 0.89 17.94
C ASP A 622 -20.03 1.25 16.85
N SER A 623 -20.74 0.25 16.35
CA SER A 623 -21.90 0.44 15.48
C SER A 623 -22.96 -0.61 15.81
N ASP A 624 -23.98 -0.13 16.53
CA ASP A 624 -25.27 -0.78 16.69
C ASP A 624 -25.85 -1.14 15.31
N ALA A 625 -25.79 -2.42 14.96
CA ALA A 625 -26.67 -3.03 13.98
C ALA A 625 -26.81 -4.51 14.30
N GLU A 626 -27.97 -4.87 14.85
CA GLU A 626 -28.42 -6.25 14.89
C GLU A 626 -28.52 -6.80 13.47
N GLU A 627 -27.74 -7.83 13.14
CA GLU A 627 -28.11 -8.76 12.07
C GLU A 627 -27.54 -10.16 12.36
N GLU A 628 -28.46 -11.11 12.52
CA GLU A 628 -28.20 -12.53 12.61
C GLU A 628 -27.51 -13.03 11.32
N GLN A 629 -26.29 -13.55 11.43
CA GLN A 629 -25.80 -14.52 10.45
C GLN A 629 -25.09 -15.70 11.11
N THR A 630 -25.71 -16.84 10.89
CA THR A 630 -25.28 -18.19 11.23
C THR A 630 -24.06 -18.61 10.42
N THR A 631 -22.86 -18.49 10.98
CA THR A 631 -21.74 -19.36 10.57
C THR A 631 -21.03 -19.91 11.80
N LYS A 632 -20.99 -21.24 11.89
CA LYS A 632 -20.32 -21.99 12.96
C LYS A 632 -18.80 -21.83 12.86
N ARG A 633 -18.26 -20.69 13.28
CA ARG A 633 -16.90 -20.63 13.85
C ARG A 633 -17.05 -20.72 15.36
N ARG A 634 -16.54 -21.81 15.95
CA ARG A 634 -16.49 -22.01 17.40
C ARG A 634 -15.80 -20.78 18.01
N ARG A 635 -16.57 -19.94 18.73
CA ARG A 635 -16.01 -19.00 19.70
C ARG A 635 -15.11 -19.79 20.64
N PRO A 636 -13.87 -19.35 20.93
CA PRO A 636 -13.05 -19.99 21.95
C PRO A 636 -13.85 -19.99 23.26
N THR A 637 -13.99 -21.15 23.89
CA THR A 637 -14.54 -21.26 25.23
C THR A 637 -13.76 -20.35 26.18
N LEU A 638 -14.44 -19.69 27.12
CA LEU A 638 -13.87 -18.70 28.06
C LEU A 638 -12.54 -19.15 28.70
N GLY A 639 -12.37 -20.46 28.94
CA GLY A 639 -11.14 -21.05 29.43
C GLY A 639 -9.92 -20.90 28.51
N VAL A 640 -10.09 -20.98 27.17
CA VAL A 640 -9.00 -20.82 26.20
C VAL A 640 -8.51 -19.37 26.17
N GLN A 641 -9.43 -18.41 26.27
CA GLN A 641 -9.07 -16.99 26.35
C GLN A 641 -8.34 -16.63 27.65
N LEU A 642 -8.69 -17.28 28.77
CA LEU A 642 -7.98 -17.09 30.04
C LEU A 642 -6.59 -17.73 30.00
N ASP A 643 -6.43 -18.89 29.37
CA ASP A 643 -5.12 -19.54 29.22
C ASP A 643 -4.16 -18.76 28.32
N ASP A 644 -4.65 -18.15 27.24
CA ASP A 644 -3.85 -17.27 26.41
C ASP A 644 -3.42 -16.01 27.18
N LYS A 645 -4.33 -15.41 27.97
CA LYS A 645 -4.00 -14.29 28.87
C LYS A 645 -2.99 -14.67 29.97
N ARG A 646 -3.06 -15.89 30.51
CA ARG A 646 -2.09 -16.41 31.49
C ARG A 646 -0.71 -16.56 30.86
N LYS A 647 -0.62 -17.15 29.66
CA LYS A 647 0.65 -17.30 28.92
C LYS A 647 1.26 -15.95 28.56
N GLU A 648 0.43 -14.98 28.18
CA GLU A 648 0.86 -13.63 27.90
C GLU A 648 1.39 -12.95 29.16
N MET A 649 0.70 -13.07 30.30
CA MET A 649 1.18 -12.54 31.58
C MET A 649 2.50 -13.18 32.04
N LEU A 650 2.69 -14.48 31.82
CA LEU A 650 3.89 -15.22 32.22
C LEU A 650 5.01 -15.17 31.16
N LYS A 651 4.86 -14.34 30.12
CA LYS A 651 5.81 -14.23 29.02
C LYS A 651 7.19 -13.78 29.53
N ARG A 652 8.19 -14.61 29.23
CA ARG A 652 9.61 -14.32 29.54
C ARG A 652 10.20 -13.36 28.53
N HIS A 653 11.14 -12.56 29.00
CA HIS A 653 12.03 -11.84 28.12
C HIS A 653 12.93 -12.83 27.34
N PRO A 654 13.13 -12.64 26.02
CA PRO A 654 13.90 -13.56 25.18
C PRO A 654 15.40 -13.59 25.51
N LEU A 655 15.92 -12.54 26.17
CA LEU A 655 17.28 -12.51 26.72
C LEU A 655 17.28 -12.78 28.22
N SER A 656 18.29 -13.54 28.66
CA SER A 656 18.56 -13.95 30.03
C SER A 656 20.05 -13.78 30.35
N VAL A 657 20.39 -13.66 31.64
CA VAL A 657 21.78 -13.51 32.10
C VAL A 657 22.18 -14.77 32.86
N THR A 658 23.33 -15.34 32.51
CA THR A 658 23.91 -16.49 33.22
C THR A 658 25.12 -16.07 34.05
N ILE A 659 25.18 -16.54 35.29
CA ILE A 659 26.31 -16.32 36.20
C ILE A 659 26.83 -17.68 36.66
N ASP A 660 28.10 -17.93 36.39
CA ASP A 660 28.77 -19.18 36.76
C ASP A 660 29.79 -18.90 37.88
N LEU A 661 29.60 -19.57 39.02
CA LEU A 661 30.46 -19.46 40.18
C LEU A 661 31.32 -20.72 40.34
N LYS A 662 32.59 -20.63 39.96
CA LYS A 662 33.55 -21.73 40.15
C LYS A 662 34.10 -21.74 41.58
N CYS A 663 33.90 -22.81 42.33
CA CYS A 663 34.43 -22.98 43.68
C CYS A 663 35.87 -23.52 43.69
N LYS A 664 36.51 -23.55 44.87
CA LYS A 664 37.90 -24.05 45.01
C LYS A 664 38.03 -25.55 44.70
N ASP A 665 36.95 -26.30 44.86
CA ASP A 665 36.89 -27.75 44.68
C ASP A 665 36.48 -28.15 43.24
N ASP A 666 36.73 -27.28 42.26
CA ASP A 666 36.32 -27.38 40.84
C ASP A 666 34.82 -27.54 40.53
N ASN A 667 33.96 -27.56 41.56
CA ASN A 667 32.50 -27.54 41.39
C ASN A 667 32.00 -26.16 40.93
N VAL A 668 31.00 -26.14 40.06
CA VAL A 668 30.43 -24.93 39.46
C VAL A 668 28.95 -24.82 39.79
N LEU A 669 28.53 -23.64 40.26
CA LEU A 669 27.13 -23.27 40.41
C LEU A 669 26.73 -22.35 39.26
N HIS A 670 25.84 -22.84 38.40
CA HIS A 670 25.26 -22.11 37.28
C HIS A 670 23.95 -21.46 37.71
N LEU A 671 23.81 -20.15 37.46
CA LEU A 671 22.62 -19.38 37.80
C LEU A 671 22.10 -18.71 36.53
N THR A 672 20.91 -19.08 36.07
CA THR A 672 20.27 -18.44 34.91
C THR A 672 19.15 -17.53 35.39
N PHE A 673 19.27 -16.24 35.11
CA PHE A 673 18.33 -15.19 35.49
C PHE A 673 17.41 -14.84 34.32
N TYR A 674 16.11 -15.02 34.51
CA TYR A 674 15.08 -14.60 33.57
C TYR A 674 14.36 -13.35 34.08
N TYR A 675 13.70 -12.64 33.17
CA TYR A 675 12.87 -11.49 33.50
C TYR A 675 11.46 -11.67 32.96
N LEU A 676 10.46 -11.48 33.81
CA LEU A 676 9.04 -11.51 33.47
C LEU A 676 8.56 -10.06 33.29
N MET A 677 8.40 -9.64 32.04
CA MET A 677 8.15 -8.24 31.69
C MET A 677 6.83 -7.70 32.24
N ASN A 678 5.76 -8.51 32.19
CA ASN A 678 4.43 -8.10 32.62
C ASN A 678 4.25 -8.12 34.14
N LEU A 679 5.07 -8.92 34.84
CA LEU A 679 5.06 -9.05 36.30
C LEU A 679 6.15 -8.20 36.98
N ASN A 680 7.05 -7.60 36.20
CA ASN A 680 8.21 -6.83 36.66
C ASN A 680 9.01 -7.55 37.76
N VAL A 681 9.33 -8.82 37.54
CA VAL A 681 10.04 -9.68 38.51
C VAL A 681 11.12 -10.48 37.79
N MET A 682 12.28 -10.60 38.41
CA MET A 682 13.34 -11.51 37.97
C MET A 682 13.18 -12.90 38.62
N THR A 683 13.51 -13.95 37.90
CA THR A 683 13.51 -15.33 38.43
C THR A 683 14.87 -15.96 38.19
N VAL A 684 15.25 -16.93 39.04
CA VAL A 684 16.51 -17.66 38.89
C VAL A 684 16.28 -19.17 38.82
N LYS A 685 17.03 -19.83 37.95
CA LYS A 685 17.22 -21.29 37.98
C LYS A 685 18.66 -21.60 38.36
N ALA A 686 18.83 -22.55 39.28
CA ALA A 686 20.14 -22.97 39.76
C ALA A 686 20.45 -24.38 39.25
N LYS A 687 21.67 -24.59 38.78
CA LYS A 687 22.18 -25.92 38.42
C LYS A 687 23.56 -26.10 39.02
N VAL A 688 23.77 -27.20 39.73
CA VAL A 688 25.07 -27.55 40.30
C VAL A 688 25.74 -28.59 39.43
N THR A 689 26.95 -28.31 38.97
CA THR A 689 27.79 -29.25 38.24
C THR A 689 28.99 -29.61 39.11
N THR A 690 29.13 -30.89 39.43
CA THR A 690 30.27 -31.40 40.22
C THR A 690 31.39 -31.91 39.32
N ALA A 691 32.64 -31.77 39.75
CA ALA A 691 33.80 -32.20 38.98
C ALA A 691 33.95 -33.73 38.87
N VAL A 692 33.33 -34.47 39.79
CA VAL A 692 33.29 -35.94 39.83
C VAL A 692 31.82 -36.36 39.91
N GLU A 693 31.45 -37.44 39.21
CA GLU A 693 30.14 -38.09 39.39
C GLU A 693 30.04 -38.58 40.84
N MET A 694 29.20 -37.91 41.63
CA MET A 694 28.96 -38.29 43.03
C MET A 694 27.83 -39.34 43.07
N THR A 695 28.06 -40.45 43.76
CA THR A 695 26.98 -41.38 44.12
C THR A 695 26.01 -40.67 45.06
N THR A 696 24.78 -40.43 44.60
CA THR A 696 23.77 -39.76 45.41
C THR A 696 23.29 -40.70 46.51
N ALA A 697 23.52 -40.33 47.77
CA ALA A 697 22.91 -41.01 48.92
C ALA A 697 21.38 -40.92 48.80
N VAL A 698 20.65 -41.99 49.15
CA VAL A 698 19.17 -42.02 49.02
C VAL A 698 18.52 -40.92 49.88
N SER A 699 19.13 -40.65 51.03
CA SER A 699 18.76 -39.63 52.01
C SER A 699 19.23 -38.23 51.63
N ALA A 700 20.05 -38.08 50.58
CA ALA A 700 20.45 -36.76 50.07
C ALA A 700 19.30 -36.04 49.36
N GLY A 701 18.32 -36.77 48.83
CA GLY A 701 17.07 -36.24 48.27
C GLY A 701 17.24 -34.91 47.53
N ASP A 702 16.67 -33.86 48.11
CA ASP A 702 16.62 -32.51 47.52
C ASP A 702 17.89 -31.65 47.76
N LEU A 703 18.95 -32.14 48.40
CA LEU A 703 20.10 -31.32 48.80
C LEU A 703 20.79 -30.57 47.65
N LEU A 704 20.91 -31.22 46.48
CA LEU A 704 21.48 -30.64 45.26
C LEU A 704 20.42 -30.42 44.17
N SER A 705 19.13 -30.57 44.50
CA SER A 705 18.02 -30.36 43.57
C SER A 705 17.97 -28.89 43.11
N PRO A 706 17.88 -28.63 41.79
CA PRO A 706 17.75 -27.27 41.23
C PRO A 706 16.70 -26.40 41.91
N ASP A 707 15.60 -27.02 42.35
CA ASP A 707 14.43 -26.34 42.89
C ASP A 707 14.58 -25.90 44.36
N SER A 708 15.57 -26.41 45.11
CA SER A 708 15.67 -26.14 46.55
C SER A 708 17.07 -25.82 47.09
N VAL A 709 18.11 -25.87 46.25
CA VAL A 709 19.51 -25.54 46.66
C VAL A 709 19.59 -24.14 47.28
N LEU A 710 18.85 -23.18 46.74
CA LEU A 710 18.91 -21.76 47.13
C LEU A 710 17.78 -21.31 48.07
N ASN A 711 16.90 -22.22 48.49
CA ASN A 711 15.83 -21.90 49.44
C ASN A 711 16.42 -21.34 50.74
N CYS A 712 15.79 -20.29 51.27
CA CYS A 712 16.19 -19.63 52.50
C CYS A 712 17.66 -19.18 52.49
N LEU A 713 18.18 -18.69 51.35
CA LEU A 713 19.48 -18.02 51.34
C LEU A 713 19.44 -16.80 52.25
N TYR A 714 18.36 -16.02 52.16
CA TYR A 714 17.95 -15.06 53.19
C TYR A 714 16.89 -15.69 54.09
N PRO A 715 16.84 -15.33 55.38
CA PRO A 715 15.86 -15.91 56.31
C PRO A 715 14.41 -15.70 55.84
N GLY A 716 13.65 -16.79 55.73
CA GLY A 716 12.24 -16.77 55.32
C GLY A 716 11.98 -16.60 53.82
N ASP A 717 13.01 -16.54 52.98
CA ASP A 717 12.87 -16.41 51.53
C ASP A 717 12.79 -17.77 50.83
N HIS A 718 11.57 -18.26 50.64
CA HIS A 718 11.29 -19.56 50.04
C HIS A 718 11.12 -19.51 48.51
N GLY A 719 11.07 -18.32 47.89
CA GLY A 719 10.86 -18.18 46.45
C GLY A 719 9.54 -18.75 45.92
N ARG A 720 8.52 -18.91 46.77
CA ARG A 720 7.18 -19.44 46.39
C ARG A 720 6.11 -18.36 46.25
N LYS A 721 6.37 -17.16 46.77
CA LYS A 721 5.49 -15.98 46.70
C LYS A 721 6.13 -14.93 45.82
N THR A 722 5.31 -14.14 45.13
CA THR A 722 5.80 -13.03 44.33
C THR A 722 6.29 -11.89 45.23
N PRO A 723 7.49 -11.32 45.00
CA PRO A 723 7.99 -10.18 45.78
C PRO A 723 7.23 -8.87 45.55
N ASN A 724 6.54 -8.73 44.41
CA ASN A 724 5.79 -7.54 44.04
C ASN A 724 4.31 -7.70 44.44
N PRO A 725 3.78 -6.89 45.38
CA PRO A 725 2.38 -6.95 45.79
C PRO A 725 1.38 -6.72 44.64
N ALA A 726 1.74 -5.93 43.62
CA ALA A 726 0.88 -5.66 42.48
C ALA A 726 0.53 -6.93 41.68
N ASN A 727 1.44 -7.90 41.65
CA ASN A 727 1.24 -9.15 40.93
C ASN A 727 0.10 -9.99 41.52
N GLN A 728 -0.17 -9.86 42.82
CA GLN A 728 -1.30 -10.56 43.45
C GLN A 728 -2.64 -10.14 42.81
N PHE A 729 -2.84 -8.83 42.63
CA PHE A 729 -4.04 -8.31 41.94
C PHE A 729 -4.09 -8.69 40.46
N GLN A 730 -2.94 -8.74 39.80
CA GLN A 730 -2.87 -9.17 38.41
C GLN A 730 -3.19 -10.67 38.25
N PHE A 731 -2.73 -11.51 39.19
CA PHE A 731 -3.03 -12.95 39.21
C PHE A 731 -4.52 -13.22 39.47
N ASP A 732 -5.15 -12.48 40.38
CA ASP A 732 -6.60 -12.59 40.62
C ASP A 732 -7.41 -12.27 39.34
N LYS A 733 -6.94 -11.29 38.54
CA LYS A 733 -7.60 -10.89 37.28
C LYS A 733 -7.59 -11.98 36.19
N VAL A 734 -6.61 -12.87 36.21
CA VAL A 734 -6.47 -14.00 35.24
C VAL A 734 -6.70 -15.38 35.87
N GLY A 735 -7.13 -15.41 37.13
CA GLY A 735 -7.41 -16.64 37.87
C GLY A 735 -6.19 -17.54 38.08
N ILE A 736 -5.02 -16.96 38.39
CA ILE A 736 -3.83 -17.72 38.85
C ILE A 736 -3.88 -17.80 40.37
N LEU A 737 -4.11 -18.98 40.93
CA LEU A 737 -4.26 -19.19 42.38
C LEU A 737 -2.91 -19.29 43.10
N THR A 738 -1.94 -20.00 42.50
CA THR A 738 -0.64 -20.27 43.11
C THR A 738 0.49 -20.16 42.10
N LEU A 739 1.46 -19.28 42.37
CA LEU A 739 2.64 -19.13 41.51
C LEU A 739 3.53 -20.39 41.53
N SER A 740 3.43 -21.20 42.58
CA SER A 740 4.28 -22.39 42.80
C SER A 740 4.22 -23.40 41.65
N ASP A 741 3.09 -23.51 40.96
CA ASP A 741 2.90 -24.44 39.84
C ASP A 741 3.72 -24.03 38.60
N TYR A 742 4.03 -22.73 38.48
CA TYR A 742 4.79 -22.17 37.37
C TYR A 742 6.26 -21.94 37.71
N VAL A 743 6.67 -22.09 38.98
CA VAL A 743 8.05 -21.83 39.44
C VAL A 743 9.05 -22.81 38.83
N THR A 744 8.70 -24.09 38.66
CA THR A 744 9.58 -25.08 38.01
C THR A 744 9.88 -24.69 36.56
N GLU A 745 8.90 -24.08 35.88
CA GLU A 745 9.05 -23.62 34.50
C GLU A 745 9.80 -22.28 34.42
N LEU A 746 9.35 -21.28 35.19
CA LEU A 746 9.80 -19.88 35.11
C LEU A 746 11.05 -19.57 35.94
N GLY A 747 11.37 -20.39 36.95
CA GLY A 747 12.39 -20.15 37.97
C GLY A 747 11.83 -19.48 39.23
N HIS A 748 12.64 -19.42 40.28
CA HIS A 748 12.23 -18.92 41.59
C HIS A 748 12.39 -17.40 41.70
N PRO A 749 11.33 -16.64 42.05
CA PRO A 749 11.39 -15.20 42.28
C PRO A 749 11.84 -14.87 43.72
N TYR A 750 13.07 -15.19 44.08
CA TYR A 750 13.59 -14.83 45.41
C TYR A 750 13.72 -13.31 45.60
N VAL A 751 13.66 -12.86 46.84
CA VAL A 751 13.83 -11.43 47.19
C VAL A 751 15.27 -10.97 46.97
N TRP A 752 16.25 -11.82 47.29
CA TRP A 752 17.66 -11.49 47.06
C TRP A 752 17.97 -11.32 45.57
N VAL A 753 17.28 -12.06 44.69
CA VAL A 753 17.42 -11.92 43.23
C VAL A 753 16.97 -10.53 42.79
N GLN A 754 15.83 -10.04 43.29
CA GLN A 754 15.34 -8.70 42.98
C GLN A 754 16.35 -7.62 43.39
N LYS A 755 16.89 -7.74 44.61
CA LYS A 755 17.91 -6.81 45.13
C LYS A 755 19.17 -6.77 44.26
N LEU A 756 19.62 -7.91 43.73
CA LEU A 756 20.76 -7.96 42.79
C LEU A 756 20.44 -7.30 41.45
N GLY A 757 19.18 -7.27 41.01
CA GLY A 757 18.75 -6.50 39.84
C GLY A 757 18.40 -5.05 40.13
N GLY A 758 18.63 -4.57 41.35
CA GLY A 758 18.29 -3.20 41.75
C GLY A 758 16.79 -2.96 41.98
N LEU A 759 15.96 -4.01 41.99
CA LEU A 759 14.53 -3.90 42.27
C LEU A 759 14.29 -3.97 43.78
N HIS A 760 13.74 -2.89 44.34
CA HIS A 760 13.29 -2.83 45.74
C HIS A 760 11.77 -2.80 45.81
N PHE A 761 11.17 -3.84 46.39
CA PHE A 761 9.73 -3.89 46.67
C PHE A 761 9.48 -3.56 48.14
N PRO A 762 8.97 -2.36 48.48
CA PRO A 762 8.57 -2.04 49.85
C PRO A 762 7.42 -2.95 50.30
N LYS A 763 7.42 -3.36 51.56
CA LYS A 763 6.35 -4.22 52.11
C LYS A 763 5.01 -3.50 52.25
N ASP A 764 4.99 -2.15 52.23
CA ASP A 764 3.84 -1.35 52.68
C ASP A 764 3.27 -0.33 51.67
N GLN A 765 3.73 -0.27 50.41
CA GLN A 765 3.12 0.60 49.38
C GLN A 765 3.13 -0.02 47.97
N PRO A 766 1.97 -0.08 47.27
CA PRO A 766 1.92 -0.49 45.87
C PRO A 766 2.44 0.62 44.96
N GLN A 767 3.56 0.38 44.27
CA GLN A 767 4.05 1.24 43.19
C GLN A 767 4.00 0.48 41.86
N HIS A 768 3.51 1.14 40.81
CA HIS A 768 3.28 0.52 39.51
C HIS A 768 4.56 0.28 38.68
N ALA A 769 5.70 0.85 39.07
CA ALA A 769 7.00 0.56 38.45
C ALA A 769 8.14 0.89 39.42
N VAL A 770 8.88 -0.12 39.84
CA VAL A 770 10.14 0.05 40.59
C VAL A 770 11.27 0.18 39.58
N ALA A 771 11.97 1.31 39.58
CA ALA A 771 13.16 1.50 38.75
C ALA A 771 14.35 0.72 39.33
N ALA A 772 15.18 0.14 38.47
CA ALA A 772 16.36 -0.60 38.90
C ALA A 772 17.46 0.35 39.41
N ASP A 773 17.90 0.16 40.66
CA ASP A 773 18.95 0.95 41.31
C ASP A 773 20.29 0.20 41.39
N ASN A 774 21.35 0.84 40.87
CA ASN A 774 22.71 0.34 40.89
C ASN A 774 23.31 0.25 42.31
N ALA A 775 22.99 1.21 43.19
CA ALA A 775 23.58 1.26 44.54
C ALA A 775 23.09 0.09 45.41
N LEU A 776 21.82 -0.27 45.26
CA LEU A 776 21.22 -1.41 45.94
C LEU A 776 21.87 -2.74 45.53
N SER A 777 22.09 -2.94 44.22
CA SER A 777 22.74 -4.15 43.72
C SER A 777 24.19 -4.26 44.20
N ALA A 778 24.97 -3.17 44.08
CA ALA A 778 26.37 -3.14 44.49
C ALA A 778 26.57 -3.51 45.97
N SER A 779 25.74 -2.96 46.87
CA SER A 779 25.83 -3.24 48.31
C SER A 779 25.50 -4.69 48.69
N HIS A 780 24.68 -5.38 47.89
CA HIS A 780 24.26 -6.76 48.16
C HIS A 780 25.04 -7.82 47.36
N MET A 781 25.78 -7.42 46.32
CA MET A 781 26.49 -8.34 45.42
C MET A 781 27.52 -9.19 46.17
N GLU A 782 28.45 -8.55 46.90
CA GLU A 782 29.51 -9.27 47.62
C GLU A 782 28.94 -10.22 48.68
N LEU A 783 27.99 -9.73 49.49
CA LEU A 783 27.35 -10.53 50.54
C LEU A 783 26.66 -11.76 49.94
N THR A 784 25.90 -11.58 48.87
CA THR A 784 25.11 -12.64 48.26
C THR A 784 26.00 -13.67 47.57
N VAL A 785 27.05 -13.25 46.87
CA VAL A 785 28.03 -14.19 46.27
C VAL A 785 28.75 -15.01 47.35
N LYS A 786 29.13 -14.40 48.47
CA LYS A 786 29.71 -15.13 49.62
C LYS A 786 28.73 -16.16 50.19
N LEU A 787 27.45 -15.78 50.36
CA LEU A 787 26.41 -16.69 50.83
C LEU A 787 26.15 -17.84 49.86
N LEU A 788 26.14 -17.58 48.54
CA LEU A 788 25.98 -18.62 47.51
C LEU A 788 27.13 -19.63 47.55
N ARG A 789 28.38 -19.16 47.66
CA ARG A 789 29.56 -20.04 47.80
C ARG A 789 29.50 -20.87 49.08
N SER A 790 29.18 -20.24 50.21
CA SER A 790 29.03 -20.95 51.49
C SER A 790 27.89 -21.96 51.45
N ARG A 791 26.76 -21.62 50.81
CA ARG A 791 25.63 -22.52 50.60
C ARG A 791 26.03 -23.74 49.80
N LEU A 792 26.70 -23.57 48.65
CA LEU A 792 27.14 -24.70 47.83
C LEU A 792 28.08 -25.63 48.61
N GLN A 793 29.07 -25.06 49.30
CA GLN A 793 30.00 -25.84 50.12
C GLN A 793 29.29 -26.58 51.25
N SER A 794 28.34 -25.94 51.93
CA SER A 794 27.56 -26.59 53.00
C SER A 794 26.71 -27.75 52.47
N ARG A 795 26.07 -27.62 51.30
CA ARG A 795 25.27 -28.68 50.67
C ARG A 795 26.14 -29.85 50.21
N LEU A 796 27.32 -29.58 49.64
CA LEU A 796 28.28 -30.62 49.26
C LEU A 796 28.86 -31.33 50.48
N ALA A 797 29.14 -30.61 51.57
CA ALA A 797 29.58 -31.21 52.83
C ALA A 797 28.50 -32.12 53.43
N LEU A 798 27.24 -31.66 53.47
CA LEU A 798 26.10 -32.47 53.92
C LEU A 798 25.89 -33.70 53.04
N HIS A 799 26.02 -33.56 51.72
CA HIS A 799 25.93 -34.70 50.80
C HIS A 799 26.97 -35.78 51.12
N LYS A 800 28.24 -35.38 51.35
CA LYS A 800 29.31 -36.30 51.77
C LYS A 800 29.02 -36.94 53.13
N GLN A 801 28.48 -36.17 54.08
CA GLN A 801 28.10 -36.68 55.41
C GLN A 801 26.97 -37.70 55.31
N PHE A 802 25.92 -37.42 54.54
CA PHE A 802 24.77 -38.32 54.40
C PHE A 802 25.17 -39.63 53.75
N ALA A 803 26.04 -39.60 52.73
CA ALA A 803 26.61 -40.81 52.15
C ALA A 803 27.34 -41.66 53.20
N SER A 804 28.05 -41.06 54.16
CA SER A 804 28.66 -41.81 55.28
C SER A 804 27.63 -42.32 56.30
N LEU A 805 26.64 -41.49 56.66
CA LEU A 805 25.64 -41.80 57.68
C LEU A 805 24.71 -42.94 57.27
N GLU A 806 24.42 -43.11 55.97
CA GLU A 806 23.67 -44.26 55.45
C GLU A 806 24.38 -45.60 55.68
N HIS A 807 25.71 -45.59 55.73
CA HIS A 807 26.51 -46.76 56.07
C HIS A 807 26.63 -46.96 57.59
N GLY A 808 25.91 -46.18 58.41
CA GLY A 808 25.95 -46.22 59.87
C GLY A 808 27.23 -45.62 60.49
N VAL A 809 28.05 -44.93 59.69
CA VAL A 809 29.31 -44.34 60.14
C VAL A 809 29.13 -42.84 60.31
N VAL A 810 29.34 -42.33 61.53
CA VAL A 810 29.34 -40.90 61.84
C VAL A 810 30.74 -40.34 61.57
N PRO A 811 30.94 -39.52 60.51
CA PRO A 811 32.26 -39.03 60.18
C PRO A 811 32.63 -37.83 61.07
N VAL A 812 33.58 -38.03 61.98
CA VAL A 812 34.12 -37.00 62.86
C VAL A 812 35.51 -36.59 62.39
N SER A 813 35.73 -35.28 62.18
CA SER A 813 37.04 -34.75 61.81
C SER A 813 38.07 -34.96 62.93
N SER A 814 39.34 -35.17 62.59
CA SER A 814 40.45 -35.28 63.56
C SER A 814 40.51 -34.08 64.51
N GLU A 815 40.19 -32.90 64.00
CA GLU A 815 40.18 -31.64 64.77
C GLU A 815 39.06 -31.59 65.82
N CYS A 816 37.99 -32.39 65.67
CA CYS A 816 36.84 -32.42 66.57
C CYS A 816 36.87 -33.60 67.55
N GLN A 817 37.89 -34.46 67.50
CA GLN A 817 37.98 -35.64 68.38
C GLN A 817 38.03 -35.28 69.86
N HIS A 818 38.63 -34.14 70.21
CA HIS A 818 38.71 -33.65 71.58
C HIS A 818 37.32 -33.36 72.20
N LEU A 819 36.28 -33.18 71.39
CA LEU A 819 34.93 -32.93 71.88
C LEU A 819 34.30 -34.17 72.49
N PHE A 820 34.82 -35.37 72.20
CA PHE A 820 34.19 -36.65 72.55
C PHE A 820 35.14 -37.55 73.37
N PRO A 821 34.62 -38.50 74.17
CA PRO A 821 35.43 -39.54 74.77
C PRO A 821 35.95 -40.52 73.70
N THR A 822 37.08 -41.19 73.98
CA THR A 822 37.75 -42.13 73.06
C THR A 822 36.94 -43.38 72.74
N LYS A 823 36.11 -43.87 73.66
CA LYS A 823 35.20 -44.99 73.44
C LYS A 823 33.76 -44.48 73.41
N ILE A 824 32.95 -44.88 72.44
CA ILE A 824 31.49 -44.66 72.38
C ILE A 824 30.86 -45.99 71.94
N VAL A 825 29.85 -46.45 72.68
CA VAL A 825 29.27 -47.80 72.51
C VAL A 825 28.06 -47.75 71.59
N SER A 826 27.19 -46.75 71.76
CA SER A 826 26.06 -46.53 70.87
C SER A 826 26.51 -46.18 69.45
N ARG A 827 25.75 -46.68 68.46
CA ARG A 827 26.03 -46.50 67.03
C ARG A 827 24.77 -46.15 66.26
N LEU A 828 24.96 -45.39 65.18
CA LEU A 828 23.89 -45.09 64.23
C LEU A 828 23.60 -46.34 63.38
N VAL A 829 22.38 -46.86 63.46
CA VAL A 829 21.98 -48.05 62.69
C VAL A 829 21.15 -47.69 61.46
N LYS A 830 20.39 -46.59 61.54
CA LYS A 830 19.46 -46.18 60.47
C LYS A 830 19.48 -44.66 60.31
N TRP A 831 19.66 -44.21 59.08
CA TRP A 831 19.51 -42.83 58.65
C TRP A 831 18.57 -42.81 57.44
N THR A 832 17.39 -42.21 57.59
CA THR A 832 16.38 -42.16 56.54
C THR A 832 15.67 -40.82 56.54
N ALA A 833 15.49 -40.22 55.38
CA ALA A 833 14.67 -39.02 55.21
C ALA A 833 13.19 -39.33 55.47
N ILE A 834 12.47 -38.40 56.10
CA ILE A 834 11.03 -38.46 56.36
C ILE A 834 10.35 -37.17 55.88
N THR A 835 9.03 -37.23 55.69
CA THR A 835 8.25 -36.04 55.33
C THR A 835 7.93 -35.18 56.55
N TYR A 836 7.53 -33.93 56.31
CA TYR A 836 7.07 -33.03 57.38
C TYR A 836 5.83 -33.58 58.10
N GLU A 837 4.91 -34.21 57.36
CA GLU A 837 3.69 -34.80 57.91
C GLU A 837 3.99 -35.96 58.87
N ASP A 838 5.01 -36.76 58.56
CA ASP A 838 5.49 -37.84 59.43
C ASP A 838 6.18 -37.29 60.68
N TYR A 839 6.96 -36.21 60.54
CA TYR A 839 7.62 -35.54 61.67
C TYR A 839 6.61 -34.96 62.67
N ALA A 840 5.52 -34.34 62.18
CA ALA A 840 4.52 -33.66 63.01
C ALA A 840 3.67 -34.60 63.90
N ARG A 841 3.73 -35.92 63.68
CA ARG A 841 2.90 -36.93 64.38
C ARG A 841 3.52 -37.47 65.68
N ASN A 842 4.73 -37.05 66.06
CA ASN A 842 5.43 -37.53 67.25
C ASN A 842 5.42 -36.50 68.39
N SER A 843 4.86 -36.84 69.57
CA SER A 843 5.08 -36.05 70.78
C SER A 843 4.93 -36.85 72.08
N SER A 844 6.05 -37.07 72.78
CA SER A 844 6.14 -37.07 74.24
C SER A 844 7.62 -37.10 74.64
N ASN A 845 8.05 -36.23 75.56
CA ASN A 845 9.43 -36.23 76.06
C ASN A 845 9.47 -36.28 77.60
N ASP A 846 10.29 -37.20 78.10
CA ASP A 846 10.79 -37.27 79.48
C ASP A 846 11.76 -36.11 79.74
N ASP A 847 11.85 -35.62 80.98
CA ASP A 847 12.74 -34.53 81.40
C ASP A 847 14.23 -34.80 81.10
N ASN A 848 14.69 -36.06 81.15
CA ASN A 848 16.06 -36.39 80.77
C ASN A 848 16.26 -36.39 79.25
N ILE A 849 15.24 -36.78 78.48
CA ILE A 849 15.24 -36.67 77.02
C ILE A 849 15.28 -35.19 76.62
N ARG A 850 14.51 -34.35 77.32
CA ARG A 850 14.55 -32.88 77.15
C ARG A 850 15.92 -32.29 77.49
N ALA A 851 16.61 -32.83 78.50
CA ALA A 851 17.97 -32.42 78.84
C ALA A 851 19.01 -32.86 77.79
N MET A 852 18.85 -34.05 77.20
CA MET A 852 19.67 -34.50 76.06
C MET A 852 19.41 -33.62 74.82
N GLU A 853 18.15 -33.31 74.52
CA GLU A 853 17.77 -32.38 73.45
C GLU A 853 18.41 -31.01 73.67
N SER A 854 18.40 -30.49 74.90
CA SER A 854 19.03 -29.21 75.23
C SER A 854 20.55 -29.24 75.03
N GLU A 855 21.23 -30.33 75.38
CA GLU A 855 22.68 -30.45 75.23
C GLU A 855 23.12 -30.47 73.76
N VAL A 856 22.28 -30.98 72.86
CA VAL A 856 22.56 -31.02 71.41
C VAL A 856 22.10 -29.74 70.70
N ASN A 857 20.90 -29.23 71.03
CA ASN A 857 20.25 -28.15 70.29
C ASN A 857 20.60 -26.75 70.79
N VAL A 858 20.75 -26.54 72.11
CA VAL A 858 21.03 -25.21 72.70
C VAL A 858 22.53 -24.97 72.75
N ASN A 859 23.30 -25.99 73.13
CA ASN A 859 24.76 -25.91 73.29
C ASN A 859 25.55 -26.23 72.01
N TYR A 860 24.87 -26.24 70.85
CA TYR A 860 25.45 -26.57 69.53
C TYR A 860 26.70 -25.74 69.17
N LYS A 861 26.86 -24.53 69.73
CA LYS A 861 28.03 -23.66 69.49
C LYS A 861 29.35 -24.31 69.93
N GLU A 862 29.33 -25.19 70.93
CA GLU A 862 30.50 -25.95 71.37
C GLU A 862 30.92 -27.02 70.34
N LEU A 863 30.00 -27.40 69.45
CA LEU A 863 30.18 -28.45 68.43
C LEU A 863 30.51 -27.89 67.04
N TRP A 864 30.70 -26.57 66.92
CA TRP A 864 30.90 -25.88 65.64
C TRP A 864 32.22 -26.24 64.94
N GLY A 865 33.25 -26.64 65.71
CA GLY A 865 34.58 -26.93 65.17
C GLY A 865 35.24 -25.71 64.50
N PRO A 866 36.32 -25.91 63.71
CA PRO A 866 36.98 -24.82 63.01
C PRO A 866 36.11 -24.27 61.86
N LYS A 867 36.17 -22.95 61.63
CA LYS A 867 35.43 -22.29 60.54
C LYS A 867 35.85 -22.87 59.20
N PRO A 868 34.92 -23.18 58.28
CA PRO A 868 33.52 -22.68 58.23
C PRO A 868 32.47 -23.50 59.02
N GLY A 869 32.84 -24.58 59.72
CA GLY A 869 31.94 -25.28 60.66
C GLY A 869 30.88 -26.20 60.02
N TYR A 870 31.15 -26.76 58.83
CA TYR A 870 30.19 -27.65 58.14
C TYR A 870 29.99 -29.02 58.80
N GLN A 871 30.75 -29.38 59.84
CA GLN A 871 30.68 -30.67 60.55
C GLN A 871 29.75 -30.66 61.78
N LEU A 872 28.92 -29.61 61.92
CA LEU A 872 28.05 -29.46 63.09
C LEU A 872 27.10 -30.65 63.28
N LEU A 873 26.47 -31.13 62.19
CA LEU A 873 25.50 -32.23 62.26
C LEU A 873 26.15 -33.53 62.77
N THR A 874 27.31 -33.90 62.24
CA THR A 874 27.99 -35.14 62.62
C THR A 874 28.51 -35.05 64.05
N ASN A 875 28.98 -33.87 64.47
CA ASN A 875 29.33 -33.61 65.86
C ASN A 875 28.11 -33.67 66.80
N GLN A 876 26.93 -33.20 66.36
CA GLN A 876 25.68 -33.31 67.12
C GLN A 876 25.22 -34.77 67.26
N LEU A 877 25.30 -35.56 66.19
CA LEU A 877 25.00 -37.00 66.24
C LEU A 877 25.98 -37.75 67.15
N GLN A 878 27.27 -37.44 67.07
CA GLN A 878 28.27 -38.03 67.95
C GLN A 878 28.08 -37.63 69.42
N ARG A 879 27.70 -36.36 69.68
CA ARG A 879 27.31 -35.89 71.02
C ARG A 879 26.08 -36.66 71.50
N LEU A 880 25.09 -36.87 70.64
CA LEU A 880 23.86 -37.60 70.97
C LEU A 880 24.13 -39.07 71.33
N CYS A 881 24.98 -39.78 70.57
CA CYS A 881 25.45 -41.12 70.93
C CYS A 881 26.14 -41.11 72.31
N MET A 882 27.03 -40.15 72.53
CA MET A 882 27.72 -40.01 73.82
C MET A 882 26.75 -39.76 74.99
N VAL A 883 25.76 -38.86 74.85
CA VAL A 883 24.79 -38.63 75.94
C VAL A 883 23.82 -39.79 76.12
N LEU A 884 23.55 -40.57 75.07
CA LEU A 884 22.78 -41.81 75.17
C LEU A 884 23.54 -42.89 75.95
N ASP A 885 24.85 -43.06 75.70
CA ASP A 885 25.72 -43.94 76.50
C ASP A 885 25.67 -43.54 77.97
N VAL A 886 25.84 -42.25 78.27
CA VAL A 886 25.76 -41.73 79.65
C VAL A 886 24.37 -41.96 80.23
N TYR A 887 23.31 -41.75 79.46
CA TYR A 887 21.94 -41.97 79.92
C TYR A 887 21.75 -43.43 80.36
N LEU A 888 22.12 -44.40 79.53
CA LEU A 888 21.96 -45.83 79.83
C LEU A 888 22.91 -46.32 80.94
N GLU A 889 24.17 -45.87 80.96
CA GLU A 889 25.16 -46.28 81.97
C GLU A 889 24.88 -45.71 83.39
N THR A 890 24.16 -44.59 83.47
CA THR A 890 23.85 -43.89 84.74
C THR A 890 22.40 -44.10 85.21
N GLU A 891 21.61 -44.89 84.51
CA GLU A 891 20.25 -45.25 84.93
C GLU A 891 20.28 -46.16 86.17
N PRO A 892 19.53 -45.84 87.24
CA PRO A 892 19.53 -46.66 88.44
C PRO A 892 18.86 -48.01 88.16
N HIS A 893 19.53 -49.09 88.55
CA HIS A 893 19.02 -50.45 88.40
C HIS A 893 17.79 -50.67 89.30
N ASP A 894 16.72 -51.22 88.75
CA ASP A 894 15.62 -51.80 89.54
C ASP A 894 16.10 -53.16 90.09
N PRO A 895 16.28 -53.33 91.41
CA PRO A 895 16.81 -54.56 91.98
C PRO A 895 15.91 -55.80 91.78
N SER A 896 14.73 -55.66 91.15
CA SER A 896 13.81 -56.75 90.84
C SER A 896 14.11 -57.52 89.53
N VAL A 897 15.07 -57.07 88.71
CA VAL A 897 15.38 -57.69 87.41
C VAL A 897 16.72 -58.43 87.48
N GLU A 898 16.71 -59.77 87.53
CA GLU A 898 17.93 -60.59 87.42
C GLU A 898 18.37 -60.70 85.94
N GLY A 899 19.43 -59.97 85.58
CA GLY A 899 20.10 -60.07 84.29
C GLY A 899 21.53 -59.52 84.35
N PRO A 900 22.47 -60.02 83.53
CA PRO A 900 23.83 -59.45 83.47
C PRO A 900 23.77 -57.99 82.99
N LYS A 901 24.63 -57.11 83.52
CA LYS A 901 24.78 -55.72 83.04
C LYS A 901 25.03 -55.74 81.53
N GLU A 902 24.04 -55.31 80.74
CA GLU A 902 24.18 -55.21 79.28
C GLU A 902 25.17 -54.10 78.87
N PHE A 903 25.42 -53.12 79.75
CA PHE A 903 26.33 -52.00 79.51
C PHE A 903 27.36 -51.86 80.65
N PRO A 904 28.67 -52.03 80.38
CA PRO A 904 29.73 -51.79 81.37
C PRO A 904 29.86 -50.28 81.67
N GLN A 905 29.95 -49.93 82.95
CA GLN A 905 30.21 -48.54 83.38
C GLN A 905 31.67 -48.19 83.13
N GLU A 906 31.95 -47.63 81.95
CA GLU A 906 33.30 -47.20 81.57
C GLU A 906 33.47 -45.67 81.71
N LYS A 907 32.37 -44.90 81.84
CA LYS A 907 32.41 -43.43 81.96
C LYS A 907 32.56 -42.95 83.40
N MET A 908 33.55 -42.12 83.66
CA MET A 908 33.73 -41.47 84.96
C MET A 908 32.78 -40.29 85.15
N CYS A 909 31.90 -40.36 86.15
CA CYS A 909 30.94 -39.30 86.52
C CYS A 909 31.14 -38.89 87.99
N LEU A 910 31.24 -37.59 88.30
CA LEU A 910 31.43 -37.12 89.69
C LEU A 910 30.20 -37.37 90.59
N ARG A 911 28.99 -37.29 90.00
CA ARG A 911 27.70 -37.52 90.67
C ARG A 911 26.72 -38.04 89.62
N LEU A 912 25.83 -38.97 89.97
CA LEU A 912 24.90 -39.59 89.02
C LEU A 912 23.65 -38.74 88.74
N VAL A 913 23.18 -37.97 89.72
CA VAL A 913 22.02 -37.07 89.58
C VAL A 913 22.23 -35.77 90.35
N LYS A 914 21.69 -34.65 89.85
CA LYS A 914 21.72 -33.32 90.51
C LYS A 914 20.42 -32.54 90.28
N GLY A 915 19.97 -31.83 91.32
CA GLY A 915 18.83 -30.91 91.27
C GLY A 915 17.44 -31.58 91.39
N PRO A 916 16.36 -30.78 91.43
CA PRO A 916 14.98 -31.27 91.64
C PRO A 916 14.50 -32.24 90.55
N MET A 917 14.92 -32.03 89.30
CA MET A 917 14.59 -32.88 88.15
C MET A 917 15.51 -34.10 88.01
N ARG A 918 16.40 -34.35 88.99
CA ARG A 918 17.35 -35.48 89.00
C ARG A 918 18.14 -35.64 87.68
N LEU A 919 18.61 -34.53 87.12
CA LEU A 919 19.30 -34.50 85.82
C LEU A 919 20.60 -35.30 85.86
N LYS A 920 20.93 -35.95 84.74
CA LYS A 920 22.15 -36.72 84.52
C LYS A 920 23.34 -35.84 84.06
N PRO A 921 24.61 -36.28 84.23
CA PRO A 921 25.80 -35.49 83.93
C PRO A 921 26.20 -35.56 82.43
N PHE A 922 25.57 -34.75 81.58
CA PHE A 922 25.80 -34.83 80.12
C PHE A 922 27.01 -34.06 79.57
N LYS A 923 27.66 -33.21 80.37
CA LYS A 923 28.81 -32.39 79.91
C LYS A 923 30.12 -33.17 80.00
N PHE A 924 30.83 -33.33 78.89
CA PHE A 924 32.15 -33.97 78.84
C PHE A 924 33.30 -32.95 79.02
N ASN A 925 34.25 -33.25 79.89
CA ASN A 925 35.42 -32.41 80.14
C ASN A 925 36.69 -33.08 79.59
N HIS A 926 37.17 -32.61 78.44
CA HIS A 926 38.25 -33.24 77.67
C HIS A 926 39.62 -33.34 78.37
N PRO A 927 40.12 -32.31 79.11
CA PRO A 927 41.46 -32.40 79.68
C PRO A 927 41.61 -33.47 80.77
N GLN A 928 40.50 -33.88 81.39
CA GLN A 928 40.47 -34.80 82.54
C GLN A 928 39.62 -36.07 82.27
N GLY A 929 38.89 -36.12 81.14
CA GLY A 929 38.19 -37.32 80.67
C GLY A 929 36.98 -37.75 81.51
N PHE A 930 36.25 -36.82 82.13
CA PHE A 930 35.09 -37.14 82.99
C PHE A 930 33.83 -36.33 82.62
N PHE A 931 32.68 -36.82 83.10
CA PHE A 931 31.37 -36.21 82.90
C PHE A 931 30.92 -35.41 84.13
N SER A 932 30.45 -34.19 83.89
CA SER A 932 29.86 -33.31 84.88
C SER A 932 28.43 -32.93 84.51
N HIS A 933 27.66 -32.51 85.51
CA HIS A 933 26.40 -31.83 85.24
C HIS A 933 26.68 -30.47 84.59
N ARG A 934 25.74 -30.02 83.76
CA ARG A 934 25.71 -28.63 83.29
C ARG A 934 25.49 -27.67 84.46
#